data_AF-A0A2N1W1T9-F1
#
_entry.id   AF-A0A2N1W1T9-F1
#
_cell.length_a   1.000
_cell.length_b   1.000
_cell.length_c   1.000
_cell.angle_alpha   90.00
_cell.angle_beta   90.00
_cell.angle_gamma   90.00
#
_symmetry.space_group_name_H-M   'P 1'
#
loop_
_entity.id
_entity.type
_entity.pdbx_description
1 polymer ?
#
loop_
_entity_poly.entity_id
_entity_poly.type
_entity_poly.pdbx_seq_one_letter_code
_entity_poly.pdbx_strand_id
1 'polypeptide(L)'
;MTRIKSVYVNSFLFLSVALISIHPVFFPSKFSFITVLLYLIALAFFQYYGEETGSDKKGARSLMFLGAGLLIISAAQYIFSFFIQRTAGAASIMMIAGGVLVFLSSREGAGVREGKEQAVKPVYEMVFLAVITAAAFFLRIYKIDEIPLGVWFDEAQNGNEVISMLATNRLEVFIPRLTQMPAMFTWLASVFVKILGPDILSLKMVSVVLGTLCVPAFYFLAKRVFGSARYAAAAAALLAFSRWHITFSRVAFLGMQAIFIEILFFYFYIRMIEDNKWYFAALAGFIAGLGLYSFSSANMVVIIAGTHLFVMFLRDKKDFIKKHLKKVMIAGTIGLITAAPLITYAVNNWQDYTRRVKDINITQEIKEKGSLKPLLLSVKLHLLMFNFEGDYNGRHNLYKAPLVDSISGVLLVAGVFTAAASAGANSLWLLWFFLMLLPGMMTITIEAPQAYRASSVIPALYILILIAFKKIETSLFLLGKKTLRFNIAAAIIITAIAVINVHQYFVVYPSQKSAYMDYSPEANGISRLINEKARDWHFYVSEARKMYGFYSFEQKIILKFTTYNKAKFSYLSNETNSIYPSFLQGKKGIGVIVRPTDTDIIDSMKSQFPAAVPEIIDNPHTGEEIFRCYYIDTKKLQPDKKGLFVVSQTEIINDQE
;
A
#
# COMPACT_ATOMS: atom_id res chain seq x y z
N MET A 1 -14.48 -53.87 -11.87
CA MET A 1 -14.32 -52.70 -12.78
C MET A 1 -14.53 -51.37 -12.04
N THR A 2 -14.00 -51.22 -10.82
CA THR A 2 -14.32 -50.11 -9.91
C THR A 2 -13.04 -49.44 -9.43
N ARG A 3 -12.51 -48.49 -10.21
CA ARG A 3 -11.38 -47.64 -9.76
C ARG A 3 -11.19 -46.34 -10.54
N ILE A 4 -12.24 -45.78 -11.13
CA ILE A 4 -12.21 -44.42 -11.73
C ILE A 4 -13.06 -43.49 -10.87
N LYS A 5 -12.64 -43.21 -9.64
CA LYS A 5 -13.25 -42.18 -8.78
C LYS A 5 -12.16 -41.55 -7.89
N SER A 6 -12.26 -40.24 -7.66
CA SER A 6 -11.37 -39.36 -6.85
C SER A 6 -10.26 -38.52 -7.52
N VAL A 7 -9.69 -38.91 -8.68
CA VAL A 7 -8.53 -38.18 -9.24
C VAL A 7 -8.94 -36.87 -9.93
N TYR A 8 -10.05 -36.87 -10.67
CA TYR A 8 -10.48 -35.70 -11.45
C TYR A 8 -11.10 -34.59 -10.59
N VAL A 9 -11.59 -34.89 -9.38
CA VAL A 9 -12.44 -33.99 -8.57
C VAL A 9 -11.67 -32.85 -7.92
N ASN A 10 -10.50 -33.14 -7.36
CA ASN A 10 -9.68 -32.12 -6.67
C ASN A 10 -9.06 -31.15 -7.66
N SER A 11 -8.52 -31.70 -8.74
CA SER A 11 -8.00 -30.92 -9.85
C SER A 11 -9.13 -30.11 -10.43
N PHE A 12 -10.32 -30.67 -10.67
CA PHE A 12 -11.44 -29.93 -11.23
C PHE A 12 -11.97 -28.82 -10.30
N LEU A 13 -12.11 -29.04 -8.98
CA LEU A 13 -12.60 -27.98 -8.07
C LEU A 13 -11.59 -26.82 -7.95
N PHE A 14 -10.30 -27.13 -7.72
CA PHE A 14 -9.25 -26.12 -7.66
C PHE A 14 -9.05 -25.43 -9.00
N LEU A 15 -9.07 -26.18 -10.11
CA LEU A 15 -8.96 -25.65 -11.47
C LEU A 15 -10.20 -24.85 -11.84
N SER A 16 -11.40 -25.20 -11.38
CA SER A 16 -12.62 -24.42 -11.61
C SER A 16 -12.56 -23.11 -10.85
N VAL A 17 -12.26 -23.12 -9.55
CA VAL A 17 -12.13 -21.88 -8.75
C VAL A 17 -11.00 -21.02 -9.33
N ALA A 18 -9.85 -21.61 -9.66
CA ALA A 18 -8.74 -20.89 -10.28
C ALA A 18 -9.12 -20.32 -11.65
N LEU A 19 -9.63 -21.13 -12.59
CA LEU A 19 -10.02 -20.68 -13.95
C LEU A 19 -11.12 -19.63 -13.91
N ILE A 20 -12.10 -19.76 -13.02
CA ILE A 20 -13.20 -18.80 -12.84
C ILE A 20 -12.70 -17.48 -12.25
N SER A 21 -11.77 -17.51 -11.30
CA SER A 21 -11.16 -16.30 -10.72
C SER A 21 -10.12 -15.64 -11.63
N ILE A 22 -9.50 -16.41 -12.54
CA ILE A 22 -8.54 -15.95 -13.54
C ILE A 22 -9.25 -15.34 -14.76
N HIS A 23 -10.41 -15.84 -15.16
CA HIS A 23 -11.10 -15.44 -16.39
C HIS A 23 -11.35 -13.92 -16.52
N PRO A 24 -11.80 -13.17 -15.49
CA PRO A 24 -12.02 -11.72 -15.63
C PRO A 24 -10.72 -10.93 -15.86
N VAL A 25 -9.59 -11.47 -15.40
CA VAL A 25 -8.28 -10.82 -15.52
C VAL A 25 -7.76 -10.88 -16.96
N PHE A 26 -8.07 -11.95 -17.70
CA PHE A 26 -7.60 -12.16 -19.08
C PHE A 26 -8.68 -11.93 -20.15
N PHE A 27 -9.97 -11.98 -19.79
CA PHE A 27 -11.09 -11.91 -20.73
C PHE A 27 -12.23 -11.01 -20.19
N PRO A 28 -12.04 -9.68 -20.16
CA PRO A 28 -12.94 -8.74 -19.48
C PRO A 28 -14.30 -8.50 -20.16
N SER A 29 -14.61 -9.10 -21.32
CA SER A 29 -15.75 -8.66 -22.16
C SER A 29 -16.78 -9.73 -22.56
N LYS A 30 -16.70 -10.98 -22.08
CA LYS A 30 -17.68 -12.03 -22.46
C LYS A 30 -18.29 -12.75 -21.26
N PHE A 31 -19.60 -12.61 -21.10
CA PHE A 31 -20.42 -13.44 -20.23
C PHE A 31 -20.35 -14.89 -20.74
N SER A 32 -19.53 -15.72 -20.10
CA SER A 32 -19.31 -17.10 -20.55
C SER A 32 -20.37 -18.03 -19.96
N PHE A 33 -21.26 -18.55 -20.81
CA PHE A 33 -22.18 -19.66 -20.49
C PHE A 33 -21.43 -20.88 -19.92
N ILE A 34 -20.19 -21.08 -20.36
CA ILE A 34 -19.27 -22.12 -19.89
C ILE A 34 -18.99 -21.97 -18.38
N THR A 35 -18.92 -20.74 -17.86
CA THR A 35 -18.66 -20.47 -16.44
C THR A 35 -19.84 -20.91 -15.56
N VAL A 36 -21.07 -20.61 -15.98
CA VAL A 36 -22.29 -21.06 -15.29
C VAL A 36 -22.41 -22.59 -15.33
N LEU A 37 -22.07 -23.19 -16.47
CA LEU A 37 -22.03 -24.65 -16.61
C LEU A 37 -20.98 -25.29 -15.68
N LEU A 38 -19.79 -24.69 -15.54
CA LEU A 38 -18.77 -25.15 -14.60
C LEU A 38 -19.23 -25.04 -13.13
N TYR A 39 -19.99 -23.99 -12.78
CA TYR A 39 -20.62 -23.87 -11.45
C TYR A 39 -21.65 -24.98 -11.19
N LEU A 40 -22.53 -25.24 -12.15
CA LEU A 40 -23.56 -26.28 -12.04
C LEU A 40 -22.95 -27.68 -11.99
N ILE A 41 -21.91 -27.94 -12.78
CA ILE A 41 -21.16 -29.21 -12.74
C ILE A 41 -20.45 -29.35 -11.40
N ALA A 42 -19.78 -28.30 -10.89
CA ALA A 42 -19.11 -28.35 -9.59
C ALA A 42 -20.09 -28.66 -8.45
N LEU A 43 -21.29 -28.05 -8.45
CA LEU A 43 -22.36 -28.31 -7.48
C LEU A 43 -22.88 -29.74 -7.56
N ALA A 44 -23.23 -30.21 -8.76
CA ALA A 44 -23.72 -31.58 -8.97
C ALA A 44 -22.68 -32.64 -8.56
N PHE A 45 -21.40 -32.36 -8.84
CA PHE A 45 -20.31 -33.25 -8.49
C PHE A 45 -20.04 -33.28 -6.97
N PHE A 46 -20.22 -32.15 -6.29
CA PHE A 46 -20.09 -32.05 -4.83
C PHE A 46 -21.20 -32.81 -4.10
N GLN A 47 -22.44 -32.68 -4.58
CA GLN A 47 -23.60 -33.38 -4.05
C GLN A 47 -23.46 -34.90 -4.20
N TYR A 48 -23.03 -35.37 -5.37
CA TYR A 48 -22.83 -36.80 -5.65
C TYR A 48 -21.76 -37.46 -4.76
N TYR A 49 -20.67 -36.76 -4.42
CA TYR A 49 -19.59 -37.35 -3.61
C TYR A 49 -19.81 -37.25 -2.10
N GLY A 50 -20.61 -36.29 -1.62
CA GLY A 50 -21.00 -36.21 -0.21
C GLY A 50 -21.79 -37.45 0.25
N GLU A 51 -22.50 -38.11 -0.69
CA GLU A 51 -23.19 -39.38 -0.45
C GLU A 51 -22.26 -40.60 -0.51
N GLU A 52 -21.14 -40.52 -1.25
CA GLU A 52 -20.25 -41.66 -1.51
C GLU A 52 -19.06 -41.78 -0.54
N THR A 53 -18.71 -40.69 0.17
CA THR A 53 -17.61 -40.70 1.14
C THR A 53 -18.10 -41.24 2.48
N GLY A 54 -17.49 -42.31 2.98
CA GLY A 54 -17.73 -42.87 4.32
C GLY A 54 -17.35 -41.96 5.51
N SER A 55 -17.41 -40.64 5.34
CA SER A 55 -17.32 -39.64 6.41
C SER A 55 -18.60 -39.65 7.24
N ASP A 56 -18.51 -39.33 8.54
CA ASP A 56 -19.70 -39.13 9.35
C ASP A 56 -20.61 -38.02 8.75
N LYS A 57 -21.91 -38.03 9.12
CA LYS A 57 -22.90 -37.07 8.60
C LYS A 57 -22.52 -35.59 8.86
N LYS A 58 -21.72 -35.28 9.88
CA LYS A 58 -21.27 -33.92 10.20
C LYS A 58 -20.10 -33.49 9.31
N GLY A 59 -19.16 -34.38 9.01
CA GLY A 59 -18.06 -34.13 8.08
C GLY A 59 -18.56 -33.83 6.66
N ALA A 60 -19.53 -34.61 6.18
CA ALA A 60 -20.16 -34.39 4.89
C ALA A 60 -20.88 -33.03 4.80
N ARG A 61 -21.67 -32.65 5.82
CA ARG A 61 -22.34 -31.34 5.88
C ARG A 61 -21.35 -30.17 5.95
N SER A 62 -20.32 -30.29 6.77
CA SER A 62 -19.26 -29.28 6.86
C SER A 62 -18.58 -29.04 5.51
N LEU A 63 -18.30 -30.11 4.76
CA LEU A 63 -17.76 -30.01 3.41
C LEU A 63 -18.74 -29.35 2.44
N MET A 64 -20.01 -29.74 2.49
CA MET A 64 -21.06 -29.21 1.62
C MET A 64 -21.23 -27.69 1.82
N PHE A 65 -21.29 -27.24 3.08
CA PHE A 65 -21.36 -25.82 3.41
C PHE A 65 -20.09 -25.06 2.99
N LEU A 66 -18.90 -25.65 3.13
CA LEU A 66 -17.66 -25.04 2.67
C LEU A 66 -17.66 -24.87 1.14
N GLY A 67 -17.99 -25.93 0.41
CA GLY A 67 -18.05 -25.92 -1.06
C GLY A 67 -19.06 -24.92 -1.59
N ALA A 68 -20.30 -24.97 -1.08
CA ALA A 68 -21.36 -24.03 -1.46
C ALA A 68 -20.99 -22.58 -1.11
N GLY A 69 -20.42 -22.35 0.08
CA GLY A 69 -19.95 -21.03 0.52
C GLY A 69 -18.89 -20.45 -0.41
N LEU A 70 -17.85 -21.22 -0.72
CA LEU A 70 -16.78 -20.80 -1.65
C LEU A 70 -17.30 -20.51 -3.06
N LEU A 71 -18.26 -21.32 -3.55
CA LEU A 71 -18.87 -21.10 -4.85
C LEU A 71 -19.69 -19.80 -4.88
N ILE A 72 -20.52 -19.53 -3.87
CA ILE A 72 -21.32 -18.31 -3.81
C ILE A 72 -20.42 -17.07 -3.69
N ILE A 73 -19.37 -17.11 -2.85
CA ILE A 73 -18.41 -16.01 -2.73
C ILE A 73 -17.70 -15.78 -4.07
N SER A 74 -17.30 -16.84 -4.77
CA SER A 74 -16.64 -16.75 -6.08
C SER A 74 -17.57 -16.18 -7.15
N ALA A 75 -18.86 -16.54 -7.13
CA ALA A 75 -19.86 -15.99 -8.05
C ALA A 75 -20.10 -14.49 -7.77
N ALA A 76 -20.13 -14.10 -6.49
CA ALA A 76 -20.23 -12.70 -6.11
C ALA A 76 -18.99 -11.89 -6.54
N GLN A 77 -17.78 -12.43 -6.35
CA GLN A 77 -16.54 -11.81 -6.82
C GLN A 77 -16.53 -11.65 -8.34
N TYR A 78 -17.07 -12.62 -9.08
CA TYR A 78 -17.22 -12.53 -10.53
C TYR A 78 -18.17 -11.40 -10.94
N ILE A 79 -19.32 -11.25 -10.26
CA ILE A 79 -20.24 -10.12 -10.50
C ILE A 79 -19.54 -8.78 -10.22
N PHE A 80 -18.75 -8.69 -9.15
CA PHE A 80 -17.98 -7.49 -8.83
C PHE A 80 -16.95 -7.13 -9.90
N SER A 81 -16.38 -8.11 -10.62
CA SER A 81 -15.38 -7.84 -11.66
C SER A 81 -15.88 -7.02 -12.84
N PHE A 82 -17.20 -6.88 -13.01
CA PHE A 82 -17.81 -6.02 -14.04
C PHE A 82 -17.95 -4.55 -13.64
N PHE A 83 -17.64 -4.18 -12.38
CA PHE A 83 -17.76 -2.80 -11.88
C PHE A 83 -19.14 -2.15 -12.07
N ILE A 84 -20.21 -2.96 -12.04
CA ILE A 84 -21.59 -2.46 -12.20
C ILE A 84 -22.17 -2.08 -10.82
N GLN A 85 -22.31 -0.77 -10.55
CA GLN A 85 -22.84 -0.29 -9.26
C GLN A 85 -24.24 -0.82 -8.90
N ARG A 86 -25.12 -1.01 -9.90
CA ARG A 86 -26.49 -1.53 -9.66
C ARG A 86 -26.49 -2.96 -9.10
N THR A 87 -25.50 -3.77 -9.45
CA THR A 87 -25.39 -5.17 -8.97
C THR A 87 -24.58 -5.30 -7.69
N ALA A 88 -23.90 -4.23 -7.26
CA ALA A 88 -23.00 -4.27 -6.10
C ALA A 88 -23.73 -4.67 -4.80
N GLY A 89 -24.98 -4.22 -4.61
CA GLY A 89 -25.80 -4.61 -3.46
C GLY A 89 -26.09 -6.12 -3.44
N ALA A 90 -26.56 -6.67 -4.56
CA ALA A 90 -26.87 -8.09 -4.67
C ALA A 90 -25.62 -8.97 -4.49
N ALA A 91 -24.50 -8.61 -5.11
CA ALA A 91 -23.23 -9.33 -4.95
C ALA A 91 -22.70 -9.25 -3.50
N SER A 92 -22.87 -8.12 -2.81
CA SER A 92 -22.52 -8.02 -1.38
C SER A 92 -23.34 -8.98 -0.51
N ILE A 93 -24.65 -9.10 -0.76
CA ILE A 93 -25.52 -10.06 -0.08
C ILE A 93 -25.06 -11.50 -0.35
N MET A 94 -24.72 -11.82 -1.59
CA MET A 94 -24.17 -13.13 -1.95
C MET A 94 -22.86 -13.42 -1.20
N MET A 95 -21.92 -12.47 -1.12
CA MET A 95 -20.69 -12.64 -0.35
C MET A 95 -20.95 -12.96 1.11
N ILE A 96 -21.87 -12.23 1.75
CA ILE A 96 -22.25 -12.48 3.15
C ILE A 96 -22.90 -13.85 3.29
N ALA A 97 -23.84 -14.23 2.40
CA ALA A 97 -24.50 -15.53 2.42
C ALA A 97 -23.50 -16.69 2.28
N GLY A 98 -22.57 -16.60 1.33
CA GLY A 98 -21.51 -17.59 1.16
C GLY A 98 -20.56 -17.63 2.37
N GLY A 99 -20.23 -16.47 2.95
CA GLY A 99 -19.46 -16.37 4.19
C GLY A 99 -20.15 -17.05 5.37
N VAL A 100 -21.47 -16.88 5.54
CA VAL A 100 -22.25 -17.56 6.58
C VAL A 100 -22.19 -19.08 6.42
N LEU A 101 -22.23 -19.61 5.19
CA LEU A 101 -22.05 -21.05 4.97
C LEU A 101 -20.64 -21.52 5.39
N VAL A 102 -19.59 -20.75 5.10
CA VAL A 102 -18.22 -21.05 5.58
C VAL A 102 -18.13 -21.00 7.11
N PHE A 103 -18.82 -20.06 7.75
CA PHE A 103 -18.91 -19.98 9.22
C PHE A 103 -19.60 -21.23 9.79
N LEU A 104 -20.73 -21.65 9.23
CA LEU A 104 -21.46 -22.86 9.64
C LEU A 104 -20.59 -24.11 9.46
N SER A 105 -19.91 -24.24 8.31
CA SER A 105 -18.93 -25.31 8.06
C SER A 105 -17.86 -25.37 9.15
N SER A 106 -17.39 -24.21 9.62
CA SER A 106 -16.33 -24.10 10.63
C SER A 106 -16.82 -24.47 12.03
N ARG A 107 -18.10 -24.23 12.35
CA ARG A 107 -18.73 -24.68 13.60
C ARG A 107 -18.97 -26.19 13.63
N GLU A 108 -19.34 -26.80 12.51
CA GLU A 108 -19.62 -28.24 12.44
C GLU A 108 -18.36 -29.12 12.42
N GLY A 109 -17.26 -28.63 11.85
CA GLY A 109 -16.03 -29.42 11.61
C GLY A 109 -15.03 -29.49 12.78
N ALA A 110 -15.42 -29.19 14.01
CA ALA A 110 -14.50 -28.98 15.14
C ALA A 110 -13.80 -30.25 15.71
N GLY A 111 -13.81 -31.38 14.99
CA GLY A 111 -13.35 -32.69 15.49
C GLY A 111 -12.20 -33.36 14.74
N VAL A 112 -11.54 -32.70 13.78
CA VAL A 112 -10.52 -33.35 12.93
C VAL A 112 -9.16 -33.30 13.61
N ARG A 113 -8.57 -34.47 13.87
CA ARG A 113 -7.16 -34.58 14.30
C ARG A 113 -6.26 -34.08 13.18
N GLU A 114 -5.50 -33.02 13.45
CA GLU A 114 -4.45 -32.54 12.55
C GLU A 114 -3.43 -33.67 12.32
N GLY A 115 -3.07 -33.90 11.05
CA GLY A 115 -1.95 -34.77 10.73
C GLY A 115 -0.65 -34.17 11.26
N LYS A 116 0.24 -34.99 11.81
CA LYS A 116 1.58 -34.51 12.22
C LYS A 116 2.29 -33.93 11.01
N GLU A 117 2.60 -32.63 11.07
CA GLU A 117 3.36 -31.96 10.02
C GLU A 117 4.78 -32.53 9.99
N GLN A 118 5.29 -32.81 8.78
CA GLN A 118 6.67 -33.25 8.63
C GLN A 118 7.61 -32.10 8.94
N ALA A 119 8.59 -32.34 9.82
CA ALA A 119 9.61 -31.36 10.12
C ALA A 119 10.44 -31.06 8.86
N VAL A 120 10.45 -29.79 8.45
CA VAL A 120 11.34 -29.31 7.39
C VAL A 120 12.73 -29.11 8.00
N LYS A 121 13.79 -29.55 7.30
CA LYS A 121 15.15 -29.32 7.76
C LYS A 121 15.43 -27.80 7.81
N PRO A 122 16.06 -27.26 8.88
CA PRO A 122 16.32 -25.82 9.02
C PRO A 122 17.05 -25.20 7.82
N VAL A 123 17.98 -25.94 7.19
CA VAL A 123 18.70 -25.48 6.00
C VAL A 123 17.76 -25.16 4.84
N TYR A 124 16.74 -25.98 4.58
CA TYR A 124 15.80 -25.72 3.49
C TYR A 124 14.90 -24.52 3.78
N GLU A 125 14.50 -24.34 5.03
CA GLU A 125 13.77 -23.14 5.44
C GLU A 125 14.62 -21.87 5.24
N MET A 126 15.89 -21.89 5.65
CA MET A 126 16.79 -20.75 5.50
C MET A 126 17.10 -20.44 4.04
N VAL A 127 17.32 -21.46 3.20
CA VAL A 127 17.50 -21.26 1.75
C VAL A 127 16.23 -20.67 1.13
N PHE A 128 15.05 -21.20 1.44
CA PHE A 128 13.80 -20.62 0.96
C PHE A 128 13.66 -19.16 1.39
N LEU A 129 13.93 -18.86 2.67
CA LEU A 129 13.82 -17.51 3.22
C LEU A 129 14.80 -16.55 2.53
N ALA A 130 16.03 -16.98 2.27
CA ALA A 130 17.01 -16.20 1.53
C ALA A 130 16.54 -15.92 0.09
N VAL A 131 16.05 -16.95 -0.62
CA VAL A 131 15.56 -16.83 -2.00
C VAL A 131 14.35 -15.91 -2.09
N ILE A 132 13.34 -16.08 -1.22
CA ILE A 132 12.13 -15.24 -1.26
C ILE A 132 12.42 -13.80 -0.83
N THR A 133 13.36 -13.58 0.09
CA THR A 133 13.79 -12.24 0.48
C THR A 133 14.57 -11.57 -0.65
N ALA A 134 15.44 -12.30 -1.35
CA ALA A 134 16.14 -11.81 -2.53
C ALA A 134 15.16 -11.46 -3.67
N ALA A 135 14.16 -12.32 -3.92
CA ALA A 135 13.10 -12.05 -4.88
C ALA A 135 12.28 -10.80 -4.50
N ALA A 136 11.93 -10.66 -3.22
CA ALA A 136 11.23 -9.48 -2.71
C ALA A 136 12.04 -8.20 -2.89
N PHE A 137 13.35 -8.24 -2.61
CA PHE A 137 14.25 -7.12 -2.82
C PHE A 137 14.35 -6.77 -4.31
N PHE A 138 14.58 -7.76 -5.17
CA PHE A 138 14.64 -7.60 -6.62
C PHE A 138 13.40 -6.90 -7.16
N LEU A 139 12.20 -7.35 -6.76
CA LEU A 139 10.95 -6.72 -7.17
C LEU A 139 10.79 -5.28 -6.65
N ARG A 140 11.52 -4.85 -5.61
CA ARG A 140 11.44 -3.47 -5.11
C ARG A 140 12.42 -2.54 -5.81
N ILE A 141 13.53 -3.06 -6.34
CA ILE A 141 14.55 -2.27 -7.06
C ILE A 141 14.42 -2.33 -8.59
N TYR A 142 13.79 -3.38 -9.13
CA TYR A 142 13.64 -3.55 -10.57
C TYR A 142 12.85 -2.37 -11.17
N LYS A 143 13.45 -1.63 -12.11
CA LYS A 143 12.85 -0.43 -12.74
C LYS A 143 12.38 0.63 -11.72
N ILE A 144 13.11 0.84 -10.63
CA ILE A 144 12.70 1.79 -9.56
C ILE A 144 12.75 3.27 -9.99
N ASP A 145 13.55 3.54 -11.01
CA ASP A 145 13.73 4.80 -11.73
C ASP A 145 12.64 5.04 -12.79
N GLU A 146 12.07 3.97 -13.36
CA GLU A 146 10.99 4.06 -14.34
C GLU A 146 9.58 3.92 -13.72
N ILE A 147 9.43 3.11 -12.65
CA ILE A 147 8.15 2.77 -12.02
C ILE A 147 8.26 2.96 -10.50
N PRO A 148 7.47 3.84 -9.88
CA PRO A 148 6.43 4.70 -10.46
C PRO A 148 6.97 5.81 -11.38
N LEU A 149 6.08 6.39 -12.19
CA LEU A 149 6.40 7.24 -13.36
C LEU A 149 6.89 8.67 -13.03
N GLY A 150 7.12 8.97 -11.76
CA GLY A 150 7.61 10.27 -11.32
C GLY A 150 7.80 10.36 -9.80
N VAL A 151 8.14 11.56 -9.35
CA VAL A 151 8.25 11.92 -7.93
C VAL A 151 6.99 12.67 -7.52
N TRP A 152 6.30 12.16 -6.50
CA TRP A 152 5.18 12.89 -5.93
C TRP A 152 5.66 13.97 -4.95
N PHE A 153 4.88 15.05 -4.78
CA PHE A 153 5.30 16.15 -3.91
C PHE A 153 5.54 15.71 -2.46
N ASP A 154 4.80 14.72 -1.91
CA ASP A 154 5.07 14.22 -0.55
C ASP A 154 6.47 13.59 -0.45
N GLU A 155 6.95 12.91 -1.49
CA GLU A 155 8.30 12.34 -1.53
C GLU A 155 9.35 13.45 -1.57
N ALA A 156 9.15 14.45 -2.44
CA ALA A 156 10.03 15.60 -2.56
C ALA A 156 10.05 16.43 -1.27
N GLN A 157 8.91 16.56 -0.60
CA GLN A 157 8.77 17.21 0.69
C GLN A 157 9.59 16.49 1.76
N ASN A 158 9.47 15.16 1.85
CA ASN A 158 10.32 14.36 2.75
C ASN A 158 11.81 14.56 2.44
N GLY A 159 12.17 14.63 1.15
CA GLY A 159 13.54 14.94 0.73
C GLY A 159 14.05 16.30 1.18
N ASN A 160 13.24 17.35 0.99
CA ASN A 160 13.56 18.70 1.46
C ASN A 160 13.72 18.76 2.98
N GLU A 161 12.90 18.02 3.74
CA GLU A 161 13.03 17.92 5.20
C GLU A 161 14.33 17.19 5.60
N VAL A 162 14.73 16.14 4.87
CA VAL A 162 16.03 15.48 5.10
C VAL A 162 17.19 16.43 4.83
N ILE A 163 17.16 17.17 3.72
CA ILE A 163 18.19 18.17 3.38
C ILE A 163 18.28 19.23 4.49
N SER A 164 17.15 19.78 4.92
CA SER A 164 17.08 20.75 6.02
C SER A 164 17.64 20.20 7.33
N MET A 165 17.28 18.97 7.67
CA MET A 165 17.76 18.28 8.88
C MET A 165 19.28 18.11 8.86
N LEU A 166 19.84 17.71 7.71
CA LEU A 166 21.28 17.53 7.53
C LEU A 166 22.04 18.85 7.55
N ALA A 167 21.50 19.91 6.94
CA ALA A 167 22.11 21.22 6.92
C ALA A 167 22.12 21.90 8.30
N THR A 168 21.04 21.75 9.07
CA THR A 168 20.89 22.37 10.40
C THR A 168 21.42 21.52 11.55
N ASN A 169 21.70 20.23 11.30
CA ASN A 169 22.07 19.23 12.30
C ASN A 169 21.05 19.13 13.47
N ARG A 170 19.76 19.36 13.19
CA ARG A 170 18.67 19.33 14.18
C ARG A 170 17.87 18.04 14.07
N LEU A 171 17.94 17.17 15.08
CA LEU A 171 17.15 15.93 15.13
C LEU A 171 15.76 16.20 15.71
N GLU A 172 14.81 16.58 14.86
CA GLU A 172 13.41 16.76 15.25
C GLU A 172 12.72 15.41 15.49
N VAL A 173 11.83 15.33 16.48
CA VAL A 173 10.97 14.15 16.76
C VAL A 173 9.64 14.20 16.01
N PHE A 174 9.24 15.39 15.63
CA PHE A 174 8.03 15.69 14.88
C PHE A 174 8.31 16.86 13.94
N ILE A 175 7.78 16.82 12.72
CA ILE A 175 7.99 17.84 11.71
C ILE A 175 6.68 18.64 11.57
N PRO A 176 6.54 19.80 12.24
CA PRO A 176 5.29 20.56 12.29
C PRO A 176 5.03 21.38 11.03
N ARG A 177 6.01 21.49 10.13
CA ARG A 177 5.94 22.32 8.94
C ARG A 177 5.11 21.63 7.85
N LEU A 178 5.80 20.96 6.93
CA LEU A 178 5.20 20.49 5.70
C LEU A 178 4.52 19.12 5.90
N THR A 179 5.19 18.16 6.56
CA THR A 179 4.65 16.79 6.69
C THR A 179 3.58 16.69 7.77
N GLN A 180 3.71 17.45 8.87
CA GLN A 180 2.83 17.38 10.05
C GLN A 180 2.75 15.97 10.61
N MET A 181 3.90 15.28 10.63
CA MET A 181 4.04 13.89 11.02
C MET A 181 5.28 13.67 11.89
N PRO A 182 5.33 12.57 12.66
CA PRO A 182 6.53 12.14 13.35
C PRO A 182 7.72 11.87 12.41
N ALA A 183 8.93 12.07 12.92
CA ALA A 183 10.13 12.25 12.09
C ALA A 183 10.92 10.96 11.75
N MET A 184 10.44 9.76 12.11
CA MET A 184 11.21 8.52 11.92
C MET A 184 11.62 8.29 10.46
N PHE A 185 10.75 8.60 9.51
CA PHE A 185 11.10 8.48 8.09
C PHE A 185 12.30 9.35 7.74
N THR A 186 12.31 10.61 8.20
CA THR A 186 13.40 11.57 7.97
C THR A 186 14.71 11.07 8.57
N TRP A 187 14.68 10.49 9.77
CA TRP A 187 15.86 9.89 10.40
C TRP A 187 16.45 8.77 9.54
N LEU A 188 15.61 7.81 9.12
CA LEU A 188 16.02 6.68 8.30
C LEU A 188 16.50 7.13 6.92
N ALA A 189 15.76 8.03 6.28
CA ALA A 189 16.10 8.58 4.96
C ALA A 189 17.43 9.34 4.99
N SER A 190 17.74 10.04 6.08
CA SER A 190 19.00 10.76 6.22
C SER A 190 20.23 9.85 6.19
N VAL A 191 20.11 8.60 6.66
CA VAL A 191 21.20 7.62 6.58
C VAL A 191 21.49 7.30 5.11
N PHE A 192 20.45 7.01 4.32
CA PHE A 192 20.62 6.73 2.90
C PHE A 192 21.08 7.96 2.11
N VAL A 193 20.57 9.15 2.42
CA VAL A 193 21.00 10.39 1.78
C VAL A 193 22.47 10.72 2.07
N LYS A 194 22.97 10.44 3.29
CA LYS A 194 24.41 10.58 3.60
C LYS A 194 25.30 9.63 2.79
N ILE A 195 24.81 8.43 2.46
CA ILE A 195 25.58 7.40 1.76
C ILE A 195 25.50 7.56 0.24
N LEU A 196 24.32 7.84 -0.30
CA LEU A 196 24.00 7.81 -1.73
C LEU A 196 23.81 9.21 -2.34
N GLY A 197 23.71 10.25 -1.52
CA GLY A 197 23.43 11.62 -1.92
C GLY A 197 21.93 12.00 -1.84
N PRO A 198 21.59 13.30 -1.97
CA PRO A 198 20.23 13.81 -1.89
C PRO A 198 19.45 13.55 -3.20
N ASP A 199 19.06 12.30 -3.40
CA ASP A 199 18.31 11.85 -4.57
C ASP A 199 17.03 11.09 -4.17
N ILE A 200 16.06 11.01 -5.09
CA ILE A 200 14.81 10.27 -4.85
C ILE A 200 15.08 8.79 -4.57
N LEU A 201 16.09 8.19 -5.23
CA LEU A 201 16.46 6.80 -4.99
C LEU A 201 16.85 6.60 -3.52
N SER A 202 17.65 7.50 -2.96
CA SER A 202 18.07 7.47 -1.55
C SER A 202 16.87 7.47 -0.59
N LEU A 203 15.83 8.24 -0.89
CA LEU A 203 14.61 8.26 -0.07
C LEU A 203 13.81 6.95 -0.23
N LYS A 204 13.66 6.47 -1.47
CA LYS A 204 12.95 5.21 -1.76
C LYS A 204 13.63 4.01 -1.08
N MET A 205 14.95 4.03 -0.85
CA MET A 205 15.67 2.96 -0.18
C MET A 205 15.15 2.64 1.23
N VAL A 206 14.58 3.62 1.95
CA VAL A 206 13.92 3.37 3.24
C VAL A 206 12.78 2.36 3.07
N SER A 207 11.87 2.63 2.14
CA SER A 207 10.71 1.77 1.85
C SER A 207 11.12 0.45 1.21
N VAL A 208 12.13 0.44 0.34
CA VAL A 208 12.67 -0.77 -0.28
C VAL A 208 13.22 -1.72 0.80
N VAL A 209 14.07 -1.21 1.70
CA VAL A 209 14.69 -2.03 2.75
C VAL A 209 13.65 -2.50 3.75
N LEU A 210 12.85 -1.61 4.32
CA LEU A 210 11.84 -2.00 5.31
C LEU A 210 10.80 -2.94 4.70
N GLY A 211 10.34 -2.66 3.48
CA GLY A 211 9.39 -3.52 2.79
C GLY A 211 9.96 -4.89 2.42
N THR A 212 11.28 -4.99 2.21
CA THR A 212 11.96 -6.28 2.02
C THR A 212 12.03 -7.03 3.35
N LEU A 213 12.40 -6.35 4.44
CA LEU A 213 12.50 -6.93 5.79
C LEU A 213 11.14 -7.37 6.36
N CYS A 214 10.03 -6.78 5.90
CA CYS A 214 8.68 -7.27 6.20
C CYS A 214 8.51 -8.75 5.81
N VAL A 215 9.12 -9.23 4.73
CA VAL A 215 8.96 -10.61 4.23
C VAL A 215 9.48 -11.65 5.23
N PRO A 216 10.77 -11.61 5.66
CA PRO A 216 11.24 -12.55 6.67
C PRO A 216 10.63 -12.31 8.05
N ALA A 217 10.33 -11.06 8.44
CA ALA A 217 9.63 -10.79 9.69
C ALA A 217 8.22 -11.45 9.71
N PHE A 218 7.49 -11.34 8.60
CA PHE A 218 6.18 -11.94 8.45
C PHE A 218 6.23 -13.46 8.36
N TYR A 219 7.28 -14.05 7.76
CA TYR A 219 7.53 -15.49 7.84
C TYR A 219 7.60 -15.96 9.30
N PHE A 220 8.38 -15.30 10.15
CA PHE A 220 8.50 -15.69 11.56
C PHE A 220 7.22 -15.51 12.35
N LEU A 221 6.48 -14.42 12.10
CA LEU A 221 5.16 -14.22 12.66
C LEU A 221 4.20 -15.35 12.24
N ALA A 222 4.04 -15.58 10.94
CA ALA A 222 3.16 -16.62 10.43
C ALA A 222 3.56 -18.03 10.90
N LYS A 223 4.86 -18.34 10.99
CA LYS A 223 5.34 -19.62 11.55
C LYS A 223 4.86 -19.81 12.98
N ARG A 224 4.81 -18.74 13.77
CA ARG A 224 4.29 -18.77 15.13
C ARG A 224 2.77 -18.93 15.15
N VAL A 225 2.06 -18.17 14.31
CA VAL A 225 0.59 -18.22 14.20
C VAL A 225 0.08 -19.60 13.80
N PHE A 226 0.72 -20.22 12.81
CA PHE A 226 0.25 -21.48 12.23
C PHE A 226 0.98 -22.72 12.76
N GLY A 227 2.09 -22.55 13.50
CA GLY A 227 2.94 -23.66 13.94
C GLY A 227 3.61 -24.43 12.78
N SER A 228 3.68 -23.81 11.59
CA SER A 228 3.90 -24.51 10.33
C SER A 228 4.79 -23.73 9.38
N ALA A 229 5.86 -24.38 8.89
CA ALA A 229 6.81 -23.77 7.97
C ALA A 229 6.22 -23.54 6.58
N ARG A 230 5.30 -24.40 6.12
CA ARG A 230 4.63 -24.22 4.81
C ARG A 230 3.65 -23.04 4.81
N TYR A 231 2.92 -22.81 5.90
CA TYR A 231 2.05 -21.64 6.01
C TYR A 231 2.87 -20.37 6.17
N ALA A 232 3.99 -20.43 6.88
CA ALA A 232 4.96 -19.34 6.93
C ALA A 232 5.54 -19.01 5.55
N ALA A 233 5.91 -20.02 4.77
CA ALA A 233 6.41 -19.86 3.41
C ALA A 233 5.33 -19.25 2.49
N ALA A 234 4.09 -19.72 2.60
CA ALA A 234 2.94 -19.13 1.89
C ALA A 234 2.72 -17.66 2.27
N ALA A 235 2.80 -17.32 3.57
CA ALA A 235 2.68 -15.95 4.06
C ALA A 235 3.76 -15.04 3.47
N ALA A 236 5.02 -15.49 3.51
CA ALA A 236 6.15 -14.77 2.94
C ALA A 236 6.00 -14.56 1.44
N ALA A 237 5.56 -15.59 0.69
CA ALA A 237 5.32 -15.47 -0.74
C ALA A 237 4.18 -14.50 -1.06
N LEU A 238 3.03 -14.62 -0.39
CA LEU A 238 1.89 -13.71 -0.58
C LEU A 238 2.26 -12.25 -0.33
N LEU A 239 3.05 -11.97 0.72
CA LEU A 239 3.53 -10.62 1.02
C LEU A 239 4.60 -10.13 0.04
N ALA A 240 5.55 -10.99 -0.34
CA ALA A 240 6.65 -10.64 -1.25
C ALA A 240 6.15 -10.20 -2.63
N PHE A 241 5.12 -10.87 -3.14
CA PHE A 241 4.52 -10.64 -4.46
C PHE A 241 3.23 -9.81 -4.42
N SER A 242 2.82 -9.31 -3.24
CA SER A 242 1.62 -8.48 -3.09
C SER A 242 1.75 -7.17 -3.85
N ARG A 243 0.86 -6.90 -4.82
CA ARG A 243 0.86 -5.61 -5.55
C ARG A 243 0.75 -4.44 -4.58
N TRP A 244 -0.18 -4.52 -3.63
CA TRP A 244 -0.44 -3.44 -2.67
C TRP A 244 0.77 -3.15 -1.78
N HIS A 245 1.45 -4.20 -1.30
CA HIS A 245 2.69 -4.02 -0.55
C HIS A 245 3.84 -3.50 -1.44
N ILE A 246 3.97 -4.01 -2.66
CA ILE A 246 4.99 -3.58 -3.63
C ILE A 246 4.84 -2.08 -3.91
N THR A 247 3.63 -1.60 -4.18
CA THR A 247 3.32 -0.18 -4.44
C THR A 247 3.93 0.73 -3.36
N PHE A 248 3.65 0.45 -2.08
CA PHE A 248 4.17 1.30 -0.99
C PHE A 248 5.61 1.05 -0.60
N SER A 249 6.20 -0.08 -1.02
CA SER A 249 7.63 -0.37 -0.79
C SER A 249 8.56 0.19 -1.86
N ARG A 250 8.02 0.95 -2.82
CA ARG A 250 8.74 1.57 -3.94
C ARG A 250 8.58 3.10 -4.03
N VAL A 251 7.85 3.68 -3.08
CA VAL A 251 7.68 5.14 -2.93
C VAL A 251 8.24 5.59 -1.58
N ALA A 252 8.77 6.80 -1.52
CA ALA A 252 9.32 7.43 -0.33
C ALA A 252 8.23 7.98 0.61
N PHE A 253 7.22 7.15 0.91
CA PHE A 253 6.15 7.44 1.86
C PHE A 253 6.44 6.86 3.24
N LEU A 254 5.82 7.44 4.28
CA LEU A 254 6.04 7.08 5.68
C LEU A 254 5.39 5.74 6.08
N GLY A 255 4.43 5.23 5.31
CA GLY A 255 3.60 4.08 5.70
C GLY A 255 4.35 2.76 5.82
N MET A 256 5.43 2.54 5.06
CA MET A 256 6.13 1.25 5.06
C MET A 256 6.76 0.92 6.43
N GLN A 257 7.22 1.95 7.15
CA GLN A 257 7.78 1.74 8.49
C GLN A 257 6.72 1.34 9.51
N ALA A 258 5.44 1.71 9.31
CA ALA A 258 4.33 1.23 10.13
C ALA A 258 4.08 -0.27 9.93
N ILE A 259 4.05 -0.74 8.68
CA ILE A 259 3.86 -2.17 8.34
C ILE A 259 5.00 -3.03 8.92
N PHE A 260 6.24 -2.55 8.88
CA PHE A 260 7.34 -3.29 9.49
C PHE A 260 7.23 -3.35 11.02
N ILE A 261 6.93 -2.21 11.66
CA ILE A 261 6.77 -2.11 13.11
C ILE A 261 5.64 -2.99 13.63
N GLU A 262 4.48 -3.01 12.97
CA GLU A 262 3.35 -3.82 13.42
C GLU A 262 3.63 -5.33 13.32
N ILE A 263 4.32 -5.79 12.27
CA ILE A 263 4.68 -7.22 12.13
C ILE A 263 5.60 -7.61 13.28
N LEU A 264 6.64 -6.80 13.56
CA LEU A 264 7.54 -7.05 14.68
C LEU A 264 6.81 -6.96 16.03
N PHE A 265 5.95 -5.96 16.21
CA PHE A 265 5.16 -5.79 17.41
C PHE A 265 4.31 -7.02 17.70
N PHE A 266 3.51 -7.48 16.73
CA PHE A 266 2.65 -8.65 16.93
C PHE A 266 3.46 -9.93 17.13
N TYR A 267 4.62 -10.07 16.48
CA TYR A 267 5.54 -11.17 16.75
C TYR A 267 5.97 -11.20 18.22
N PHE A 268 6.50 -10.09 18.75
CA PHE A 268 6.94 -10.03 20.15
C PHE A 268 5.78 -10.03 21.16
N TYR A 269 4.63 -9.46 20.81
CA TYR A 269 3.40 -9.49 21.60
C TYR A 269 2.92 -10.93 21.84
N ILE A 270 2.90 -11.76 20.78
CA ILE A 270 2.54 -13.18 20.90
C ILE A 270 3.57 -13.93 21.74
N ARG A 271 4.87 -13.69 21.52
CA ARG A 271 5.93 -14.30 22.33
C ARG A 271 5.86 -13.88 23.80
N MET A 272 5.51 -12.63 24.08
CA MET A 272 5.26 -12.15 25.45
C MET A 272 4.12 -12.95 26.11
N ILE A 273 3.04 -13.22 25.38
CA ILE A 273 1.89 -13.97 25.89
C ILE A 273 2.25 -15.44 26.10
N GLU A 274 2.82 -16.10 25.09
CA GLU A 274 3.00 -17.55 25.03
C GLU A 274 4.28 -18.06 25.72
N ASP A 275 5.43 -17.42 25.49
CA ASP A 275 6.72 -17.91 26.04
C ASP A 275 6.94 -17.51 27.50
N ASN A 276 6.11 -16.61 28.02
CA ASN A 276 6.15 -16.12 29.40
C ASN A 276 7.51 -15.51 29.84
N LYS A 277 8.21 -14.82 28.93
CA LYS A 277 9.49 -14.16 29.22
C LYS A 277 9.37 -12.64 29.22
N TRP A 278 9.98 -11.98 30.20
CA TRP A 278 9.84 -10.53 30.41
C TRP A 278 10.50 -9.68 29.32
N TYR A 279 11.59 -10.15 28.72
CA TYR A 279 12.29 -9.38 27.69
C TYR A 279 11.50 -9.29 26.38
N PHE A 280 10.58 -10.24 26.09
CA PHE A 280 9.62 -10.07 25.00
C PHE A 280 8.61 -8.98 25.29
N ALA A 281 8.24 -8.79 26.56
CA ALA A 281 7.42 -7.66 26.97
C ALA A 281 8.15 -6.33 26.76
N ALA A 282 9.44 -6.27 27.14
CA ALA A 282 10.27 -5.09 26.92
C ALA A 282 10.42 -4.78 25.42
N LEU A 283 10.68 -5.78 24.57
CA LEU A 283 10.76 -5.60 23.12
C LEU A 283 9.42 -5.16 22.51
N ALA A 284 8.31 -5.78 22.91
CA ALA A 284 6.97 -5.36 22.46
C ALA A 284 6.66 -3.91 22.87
N GLY A 285 7.00 -3.52 24.10
CA GLY A 285 6.88 -2.15 24.59
C GLY A 285 7.73 -1.17 23.80
N PHE A 286 9.01 -1.48 23.61
CA PHE A 286 9.95 -0.66 22.83
C PHE A 286 9.44 -0.43 21.40
N ILE A 287 9.00 -1.50 20.72
CA ILE A 287 8.48 -1.42 19.35
C ILE A 287 7.17 -0.64 19.29
N ALA A 288 6.28 -0.79 20.28
CA ALA A 288 5.05 0.00 20.36
C ALA A 288 5.33 1.49 20.53
N GLY A 289 6.28 1.85 21.41
CA GLY A 289 6.72 3.23 21.60
C GLY A 289 7.40 3.80 20.36
N LEU A 290 8.25 3.01 19.71
CA LEU A 290 8.89 3.36 18.43
C LEU A 290 7.84 3.58 17.32
N GLY A 291 6.75 2.80 17.34
CA GLY A 291 5.61 2.95 16.44
C GLY A 291 4.96 4.32 16.47
N LEU A 292 5.02 5.05 17.59
CA LEU A 292 4.48 6.41 17.65
C LEU A 292 5.30 7.43 16.84
N TYR A 293 6.59 7.14 16.58
CA TYR A 293 7.44 7.96 15.71
C TYR A 293 7.23 7.65 14.22
N SER A 294 6.40 6.67 13.91
CA SER A 294 6.11 6.21 12.55
C SER A 294 4.91 6.95 11.94
N PHE A 295 4.34 6.40 10.88
CA PHE A 295 3.06 6.80 10.33
C PHE A 295 1.91 6.46 11.29
N SER A 296 0.86 7.28 11.30
CA SER A 296 -0.22 7.23 12.31
C SER A 296 -0.99 5.92 12.39
N SER A 297 -0.98 5.08 11.33
CA SER A 297 -1.58 3.75 11.38
C SER A 297 -0.88 2.83 12.38
N ALA A 298 0.43 2.99 12.62
CA ALA A 298 1.17 2.23 13.61
C ALA A 298 0.60 2.39 15.03
N ASN A 299 -0.03 3.53 15.34
CA ASN A 299 -0.65 3.79 16.65
C ASN A 299 -1.76 2.78 16.96
N MET A 300 -2.38 2.18 15.94
CA MET A 300 -3.44 1.18 16.12
C MET A 300 -2.94 -0.09 16.79
N VAL A 301 -1.63 -0.41 16.74
CA VAL A 301 -1.11 -1.64 17.36
C VAL A 301 -1.35 -1.64 18.88
N VAL A 302 -1.23 -0.48 19.53
CA VAL A 302 -1.50 -0.30 20.95
C VAL A 302 -2.99 -0.50 21.25
N ILE A 303 -3.87 0.03 20.39
CA ILE A 303 -5.32 -0.13 20.53
C ILE A 303 -5.70 -1.61 20.35
N ILE A 304 -5.23 -2.27 19.29
CA ILE A 304 -5.52 -3.68 19.00
C ILE A 304 -5.04 -4.57 20.15
N ALA A 305 -3.79 -4.41 20.60
CA ALA A 305 -3.24 -5.19 21.71
C ALA A 305 -3.97 -4.90 23.03
N GLY A 306 -4.31 -3.64 23.30
CA GLY A 306 -5.08 -3.23 24.47
C GLY A 306 -6.46 -3.86 24.49
N THR A 307 -7.19 -3.81 23.37
CA THR A 307 -8.50 -4.47 23.22
C THR A 307 -8.37 -5.98 23.39
N HIS A 308 -7.35 -6.60 22.79
CA HIS A 308 -7.14 -8.04 22.92
C HIS A 308 -6.82 -8.45 24.37
N LEU A 309 -5.93 -7.72 25.05
CA LEU A 309 -5.63 -7.94 26.47
C LEU A 309 -6.85 -7.71 27.37
N PHE A 310 -7.68 -6.70 27.07
CA PHE A 310 -8.92 -6.45 27.79
C PHE A 310 -9.91 -7.61 27.63
N VAL A 311 -10.07 -8.15 26.42
CA VAL A 311 -10.88 -9.36 26.19
C VAL A 311 -10.32 -10.55 26.96
N MET A 312 -9.00 -10.75 27.01
CA MET A 312 -8.38 -11.81 27.83
C MET A 312 -8.66 -11.63 29.32
N PHE A 313 -8.57 -10.39 29.83
CA PHE A 313 -8.87 -10.04 31.22
C PHE A 313 -10.34 -10.32 31.58
N LEU A 314 -11.28 -10.00 30.69
CA LEU A 314 -12.71 -10.26 30.90
C LEU A 314 -13.05 -11.76 30.88
N ARG A 315 -12.29 -12.58 30.14
CA ARG A 315 -12.50 -14.04 30.07
C ARG A 315 -12.02 -14.75 31.34
N ASP A 316 -10.84 -14.42 31.84
CA ASP A 316 -10.29 -14.98 33.08
C ASP A 316 -9.39 -13.98 33.80
N LYS A 317 -9.99 -13.21 34.71
CA LYS A 317 -9.30 -12.18 35.48
C LYS A 317 -8.16 -12.74 36.33
N LYS A 318 -8.35 -13.91 36.97
CA LYS A 318 -7.35 -14.47 37.89
C LYS A 318 -6.13 -14.97 37.12
N ASP A 319 -6.36 -15.68 36.02
CA ASP A 319 -5.28 -16.16 35.16
C ASP A 319 -4.52 -14.99 34.50
N PHE A 320 -5.26 -13.96 34.06
CA PHE A 320 -4.66 -12.76 33.49
C PHE A 320 -3.73 -12.04 34.46
N ILE A 321 -4.19 -11.78 35.69
CA ILE A 321 -3.38 -11.09 36.69
C ILE A 321 -2.12 -11.91 37.01
N LYS A 322 -2.27 -13.23 37.19
CA LYS A 322 -1.16 -14.12 37.53
C LYS A 322 -0.12 -14.24 36.41
N LYS A 323 -0.55 -14.35 35.16
CA LYS A 323 0.34 -14.66 34.03
C LYS A 323 0.74 -13.46 33.17
N HIS A 324 -0.08 -12.42 33.08
CA HIS A 324 0.08 -11.37 32.06
C HIS A 324 0.32 -9.97 32.63
N LEU A 325 -0.26 -9.61 33.79
CA LEU A 325 -0.21 -8.23 34.31
C LEU A 325 1.21 -7.66 34.42
N LYS A 326 2.16 -8.39 35.01
CA LYS A 326 3.56 -7.94 35.12
C LYS A 326 4.18 -7.64 33.76
N LYS A 327 3.92 -8.47 32.75
CA LYS A 327 4.43 -8.27 31.39
C LYS A 327 3.78 -7.06 30.71
N VAL A 328 2.47 -6.88 30.90
CA VAL A 328 1.75 -5.70 30.39
C VAL A 328 2.30 -4.42 31.01
N MET A 329 2.59 -4.42 32.33
CA MET A 329 3.23 -3.28 32.99
C MET A 329 4.63 -3.00 32.43
N ILE A 330 5.46 -4.02 32.25
CA ILE A 330 6.80 -3.86 31.65
C ILE A 330 6.70 -3.29 30.23
N ALA A 331 5.83 -3.86 29.38
CA ALA A 331 5.62 -3.37 28.02
C ALA A 331 5.12 -1.92 28.01
N GLY A 332 4.17 -1.58 28.88
CA GLY A 332 3.65 -0.23 29.04
C GLY A 332 4.73 0.77 29.48
N THR A 333 5.53 0.43 30.50
CA THR A 333 6.62 1.27 30.98
C THR A 333 7.69 1.48 29.90
N ILE A 334 8.18 0.43 29.25
CA ILE A 334 9.19 0.57 28.19
C ILE A 334 8.62 1.34 26.98
N GLY A 335 7.35 1.12 26.64
CA GLY A 335 6.68 1.88 25.58
C GLY A 335 6.59 3.36 25.90
N LEU A 336 6.21 3.73 27.13
CA LEU A 336 6.18 5.12 27.57
C LEU A 336 7.56 5.77 27.58
N ILE A 337 8.59 5.06 28.06
CA ILE A 337 9.98 5.56 28.04
C ILE A 337 10.42 5.84 26.61
N THR A 338 10.15 4.90 25.70
CA THR A 338 10.53 5.05 24.27
C THR A 338 9.77 6.20 23.62
N ALA A 339 8.48 6.34 23.93
CA ALA A 339 7.62 7.40 23.41
C ALA A 339 7.84 8.78 24.06
N ALA A 340 8.57 8.86 25.16
CA ALA A 340 8.64 10.06 26.01
C ALA A 340 9.02 11.33 25.23
N PRO A 341 10.08 11.36 24.38
CA PRO A 341 10.40 12.55 23.59
C PRO A 341 9.24 13.07 22.72
N LEU A 342 8.54 12.18 22.02
CA LEU A 342 7.40 12.57 21.20
C LEU A 342 6.21 13.01 22.06
N ILE A 343 5.94 12.33 23.18
CA ILE A 343 4.89 12.71 24.13
C ILE A 343 5.17 14.11 24.67
N THR A 344 6.41 14.40 25.09
CA THR A 344 6.83 15.72 25.56
C THR A 344 6.62 16.78 24.48
N TYR A 345 6.99 16.50 23.23
CA TYR A 345 6.72 17.40 22.12
C TYR A 345 5.22 17.65 21.92
N ALA A 346 4.40 16.59 21.92
CA ALA A 346 2.96 16.68 21.70
C ALA A 346 2.24 17.46 22.80
N VAL A 347 2.66 17.31 24.07
CA VAL A 347 2.11 18.08 25.19
C VAL A 347 2.47 19.56 25.07
N ASN A 348 3.72 19.87 24.69
CA ASN A 348 4.18 21.25 24.57
C ASN A 348 3.67 21.96 23.30
N ASN A 349 3.36 21.21 22.25
CA ASN A 349 2.98 21.72 20.92
C ASN A 349 1.67 21.09 20.43
N TRP A 350 0.65 21.06 21.30
CA TRP A 350 -0.61 20.35 21.03
C TRP A 350 -1.33 20.80 19.75
N GLN A 351 -1.28 22.09 19.44
CA GLN A 351 -1.93 22.64 18.24
C GLN A 351 -1.28 22.08 16.98
N ASP A 352 0.05 22.10 16.89
CA ASP A 352 0.79 21.57 15.75
C ASP A 352 0.64 20.05 15.62
N TYR A 353 0.73 19.33 16.74
CA TYR A 353 0.61 17.88 16.77
C TYR A 353 -0.79 17.40 16.30
N THR A 354 -1.85 18.14 16.63
CA THR A 354 -3.23 17.75 16.30
C THR A 354 -3.79 18.38 15.04
N ARG A 355 -3.08 19.33 14.40
CA ARG A 355 -3.56 20.05 13.22
C ARG A 355 -4.01 19.12 12.11
N ARG A 356 -3.12 18.23 11.67
CA ARG A 356 -3.40 17.24 10.62
C ARG A 356 -4.60 16.36 10.94
N VAL A 357 -4.74 15.91 12.19
CA VAL A 357 -5.86 15.06 12.61
C VAL A 357 -7.18 15.83 12.56
N LYS A 358 -7.18 17.14 12.84
CA LYS A 358 -8.40 17.96 12.73
C LYS A 358 -8.79 18.15 11.26
N ASP A 359 -7.82 18.41 10.39
CA ASP A 359 -8.07 18.77 8.99
C ASP A 359 -8.62 17.60 8.15
N ILE A 360 -8.20 16.36 8.44
CA ILE A 360 -8.55 15.19 7.61
C ILE A 360 -9.62 14.28 8.22
N ASN A 361 -10.18 14.66 9.38
CA ASN A 361 -11.11 13.80 10.11
C ASN A 361 -12.56 14.04 9.67
N ILE A 362 -13.26 12.93 9.40
CA ILE A 362 -14.66 12.90 8.96
C ILE A 362 -15.65 13.58 9.92
N THR A 363 -15.24 13.83 11.17
CA THR A 363 -16.05 14.49 12.20
C THR A 363 -16.58 15.85 11.73
N GLN A 364 -15.80 16.59 10.92
CA GLN A 364 -16.25 17.86 10.37
C GLN A 364 -17.43 17.68 9.40
N GLU A 365 -17.32 16.74 8.45
CA GLU A 365 -18.41 16.45 7.50
C GLU A 365 -19.69 15.94 8.21
N ILE A 366 -19.52 15.14 9.28
CA ILE A 366 -20.65 14.67 10.10
C ILE A 366 -21.39 15.85 10.72
N LYS A 367 -20.65 16.83 11.26
CA LYS A 367 -21.21 18.04 11.85
C LYS A 367 -21.87 18.92 10.80
N GLU A 368 -21.21 19.17 9.68
CA GLU A 368 -21.72 19.99 8.56
C GLU A 368 -23.00 19.42 7.97
N LYS A 369 -23.11 18.09 7.83
CA LYS A 369 -24.32 17.44 7.30
C LYS A 369 -25.37 17.11 8.37
N GLY A 370 -25.05 17.25 9.66
CA GLY A 370 -25.92 16.83 10.76
C GLY A 370 -26.32 15.34 10.71
N SER A 371 -25.47 14.46 10.16
CA SER A 371 -25.83 13.06 9.89
C SER A 371 -24.62 12.12 9.88
N LEU A 372 -24.81 10.87 10.29
CA LEU A 372 -23.78 9.81 10.21
C LEU A 372 -23.61 9.21 8.80
N LYS A 373 -24.37 9.67 7.80
CA LYS A 373 -24.26 9.21 6.41
C LYS A 373 -22.82 9.23 5.85
N PRO A 374 -21.99 10.26 6.08
CA PRO A 374 -20.58 10.26 5.64
C PRO A 374 -19.79 9.08 6.21
N LEU A 375 -19.93 8.81 7.51
CA LEU A 375 -19.25 7.70 8.17
C LEU A 375 -19.69 6.35 7.62
N LEU A 376 -21.00 6.14 7.46
CA LEU A 376 -21.54 4.91 6.89
C LEU A 376 -21.05 4.69 5.45
N LEU A 377 -20.96 5.77 4.65
CA LEU A 377 -20.39 5.71 3.31
C LEU A 377 -18.91 5.34 3.34
N SER A 378 -18.11 5.99 4.19
CA SER A 378 -16.68 5.69 4.33
C SER A 378 -16.45 4.24 4.76
N VAL A 379 -17.19 3.75 5.76
CA VAL A 379 -17.13 2.34 6.21
C VAL A 379 -17.50 1.39 5.06
N LYS A 380 -18.58 1.67 4.33
CA LYS A 380 -19.00 0.87 3.18
C LYS A 380 -17.90 0.79 2.12
N LEU A 381 -17.30 1.93 1.74
CA LEU A 381 -16.25 1.98 0.72
C LEU A 381 -14.99 1.21 1.17
N HIS A 382 -14.57 1.35 2.42
CA HIS A 382 -13.41 0.63 2.96
C HIS A 382 -13.65 -0.87 3.16
N LEU A 383 -14.90 -1.33 3.34
CA LEU A 383 -15.21 -2.76 3.34
C LEU A 383 -15.25 -3.34 1.92
N LEU A 384 -15.72 -2.55 0.95
CA LEU A 384 -15.80 -2.97 -0.46
C LEU A 384 -14.46 -2.88 -1.20
N MET A 385 -13.47 -2.14 -0.69
CA MET A 385 -12.19 -1.91 -1.37
C MET A 385 -11.38 -3.18 -1.67
N PHE A 386 -11.62 -4.27 -0.96
CA PHE A 386 -10.93 -5.54 -1.19
C PHE A 386 -11.50 -6.32 -2.37
N ASN A 387 -12.79 -6.16 -2.67
CA ASN A 387 -13.50 -7.07 -3.57
C ASN A 387 -14.18 -6.37 -4.75
N PHE A 388 -14.50 -5.06 -4.64
CA PHE A 388 -15.28 -4.32 -5.62
C PHE A 388 -14.59 -3.03 -6.11
N GLU A 389 -14.64 -1.94 -5.35
CA GLU A 389 -14.06 -0.65 -5.74
C GLU A 389 -13.01 -0.21 -4.72
N GLY A 390 -11.75 -0.21 -5.14
CA GLY A 390 -10.62 0.28 -4.34
C GLY A 390 -10.36 1.77 -4.50
N ASP A 391 -9.14 2.18 -4.14
CA ASP A 391 -8.72 3.57 -4.16
C ASP A 391 -8.73 4.15 -5.58
N TYR A 392 -9.11 5.42 -5.67
CA TYR A 392 -9.20 6.21 -6.91
C TYR A 392 -7.85 6.85 -7.25
N ASN A 393 -6.92 6.87 -6.31
CA ASN A 393 -5.60 7.44 -6.48
C ASN A 393 -4.66 6.45 -7.17
N GLY A 394 -4.21 6.80 -8.37
CA GLY A 394 -3.24 6.07 -9.18
C GLY A 394 -1.87 5.93 -8.53
N ARG A 395 -1.55 6.66 -7.45
CA ARG A 395 -0.34 6.40 -6.63
C ARG A 395 -0.50 5.20 -5.70
N HIS A 396 -1.72 4.86 -5.33
CA HIS A 396 -1.99 3.85 -4.30
C HIS A 396 -2.42 2.50 -4.87
N ASN A 397 -3.07 2.50 -6.04
CA ASN A 397 -3.51 1.27 -6.71
C ASN A 397 -3.75 1.51 -8.22
N LEU A 398 -4.09 0.45 -8.95
CA LEU A 398 -4.80 0.60 -10.23
C LEU A 398 -6.12 1.33 -9.97
N TYR A 399 -6.45 2.32 -10.82
CA TYR A 399 -7.62 3.19 -10.64
C TYR A 399 -8.90 2.39 -10.41
N LYS A 400 -9.54 2.59 -9.25
CA LYS A 400 -10.77 1.91 -8.77
C LYS A 400 -10.69 0.40 -8.60
N ALA A 401 -9.61 -0.27 -9.02
CA ALA A 401 -9.53 -1.71 -8.92
C ALA A 401 -9.58 -2.15 -7.45
N PRO A 402 -10.12 -3.34 -7.12
CA PRO A 402 -9.99 -3.91 -5.80
C PRO A 402 -8.52 -3.98 -5.36
N LEU A 403 -8.24 -3.83 -4.06
CA LEU A 403 -6.87 -3.81 -3.53
C LEU A 403 -6.17 -5.16 -3.59
N VAL A 404 -6.94 -6.25 -3.55
CA VAL A 404 -6.45 -7.61 -3.74
C VAL A 404 -7.02 -8.22 -5.01
N ASP A 405 -6.33 -9.22 -5.57
CA ASP A 405 -6.84 -9.96 -6.73
C ASP A 405 -8.09 -10.79 -6.37
N SER A 406 -8.83 -11.23 -7.38
CA SER A 406 -10.08 -11.98 -7.20
C SER A 406 -9.92 -13.25 -6.35
N ILE A 407 -8.79 -13.96 -6.43
CA ILE A 407 -8.58 -15.19 -5.66
C ILE A 407 -8.38 -14.83 -4.19
N SER A 408 -7.47 -13.89 -3.92
CA SER A 408 -7.23 -13.37 -2.58
C SER A 408 -8.51 -12.78 -1.97
N GLY A 409 -9.35 -12.10 -2.75
CA GLY A 409 -10.64 -11.56 -2.32
C GLY A 409 -11.64 -12.62 -1.88
N VAL A 410 -11.76 -13.74 -2.60
CA VAL A 410 -12.61 -14.87 -2.20
C VAL A 410 -12.10 -15.51 -0.91
N LEU A 411 -10.79 -15.76 -0.84
CA LEU A 411 -10.16 -16.39 0.32
C LEU A 411 -10.20 -15.48 1.55
N LEU A 412 -10.15 -14.17 1.39
CA LEU A 412 -10.27 -13.21 2.49
C LEU A 412 -11.65 -13.31 3.15
N VAL A 413 -12.73 -13.29 2.36
CA VAL A 413 -14.10 -13.44 2.90
C VAL A 413 -14.24 -14.79 3.61
N ALA A 414 -13.82 -15.88 2.97
CA ALA A 414 -13.83 -17.20 3.61
C ALA A 414 -13.01 -17.23 4.92
N GLY A 415 -11.86 -16.55 4.94
CA GLY A 415 -10.95 -16.43 6.09
C GLY A 415 -11.56 -15.67 7.26
N VAL A 416 -12.18 -14.52 7.00
CA VAL A 416 -12.91 -13.70 7.99
C VAL A 416 -14.00 -14.53 8.67
N PHE A 417 -14.84 -15.21 7.88
CA PHE A 417 -15.95 -16.00 8.44
C PHE A 417 -15.48 -17.27 9.15
N THR A 418 -14.39 -17.91 8.68
CA THR A 418 -13.74 -19.03 9.38
C THR A 418 -13.16 -18.58 10.73
N ALA A 419 -12.46 -17.44 10.75
CA ALA A 419 -11.91 -16.86 11.97
C ALA A 419 -13.03 -16.45 12.94
N ALA A 420 -14.12 -15.87 12.44
CA ALA A 420 -15.28 -15.49 13.26
C ALA A 420 -15.97 -16.70 13.92
N ALA A 421 -16.04 -17.85 13.23
CA ALA A 421 -16.57 -19.08 13.81
C ALA A 421 -15.79 -19.58 15.04
N SER A 422 -14.52 -19.17 15.15
CA SER A 422 -13.59 -19.51 16.23
C SER A 422 -12.99 -18.26 16.87
N ALA A 423 -13.79 -17.18 16.98
CA ALA A 423 -13.36 -15.87 17.47
C ALA A 423 -12.67 -15.91 18.85
N GLY A 424 -12.89 -16.97 19.64
CA GLY A 424 -12.10 -17.27 20.84
C GLY A 424 -10.59 -17.32 20.57
N ALA A 425 -10.18 -18.17 19.62
CA ALA A 425 -8.78 -18.41 19.25
C ALA A 425 -8.25 -17.41 18.22
N ASN A 426 -9.14 -16.85 17.38
CA ASN A 426 -8.78 -15.97 16.28
C ASN A 426 -9.12 -14.48 16.53
N SER A 427 -9.43 -14.10 17.78
CA SER A 427 -9.82 -12.72 18.12
C SER A 427 -8.77 -11.69 17.72
N LEU A 428 -7.48 -12.00 17.90
CA LEU A 428 -6.41 -11.06 17.58
C LEU A 428 -6.40 -10.68 16.10
N TRP A 429 -6.57 -11.64 15.20
CA TRP A 429 -6.52 -11.41 13.75
C TRP A 429 -7.71 -10.63 13.23
N LEU A 430 -8.91 -10.89 13.80
CA LEU A 430 -10.12 -10.13 13.50
C LEU A 430 -10.01 -8.69 14.02
N LEU A 431 -9.53 -8.52 15.27
CA LEU A 431 -9.30 -7.19 15.83
C LEU A 431 -8.28 -6.42 15.00
N TRP A 432 -7.16 -7.06 14.63
CA TRP A 432 -6.17 -6.45 13.77
C TRP A 432 -6.78 -6.04 12.43
N PHE A 433 -7.46 -6.95 11.73
CA PHE A 433 -8.06 -6.64 10.44
C PHE A 433 -9.06 -5.48 10.52
N PHE A 434 -10.04 -5.50 11.42
CA PHE A 434 -11.10 -4.49 11.46
C PHE A 434 -10.65 -3.16 12.09
N LEU A 435 -9.88 -3.18 13.17
CA LEU A 435 -9.44 -1.93 13.82
C LEU A 435 -8.39 -1.20 12.98
N MET A 436 -7.58 -1.92 12.19
CA MET A 436 -6.59 -1.30 11.33
C MET A 436 -7.20 -0.62 10.08
N LEU A 437 -8.51 -0.80 9.83
CA LEU A 437 -9.24 -0.02 8.83
C LEU A 437 -9.68 1.35 9.33
N LEU A 438 -9.69 1.57 10.65
CA LEU A 438 -10.17 2.83 11.24
C LEU A 438 -9.41 4.08 10.75
N PRO A 439 -8.08 4.08 10.58
CA PRO A 439 -7.36 5.24 10.04
C PRO A 439 -7.85 5.65 8.63
N GLY A 440 -8.28 4.68 7.81
CA GLY A 440 -8.94 4.94 6.53
C GLY A 440 -10.39 5.38 6.71
N MET A 441 -11.19 4.61 7.47
CA MET A 441 -12.63 4.88 7.65
C MET A 441 -12.94 6.24 8.28
N MET A 442 -12.04 6.76 9.12
CA MET A 442 -12.20 8.06 9.80
C MET A 442 -11.72 9.26 8.99
N THR A 443 -11.31 9.07 7.72
CA THR A 443 -10.94 10.16 6.81
C THR A 443 -12.16 10.82 6.16
N ILE A 444 -11.98 12.05 5.68
CA ILE A 444 -12.91 12.77 4.80
C ILE A 444 -13.38 11.89 3.62
N THR A 445 -14.66 11.96 3.27
CA THR A 445 -15.28 11.01 2.33
C THR A 445 -14.79 11.17 0.90
N ILE A 446 -14.28 12.35 0.53
CA ILE A 446 -13.69 12.59 -0.81
C ILE A 446 -12.43 11.76 -1.07
N GLU A 447 -11.73 11.32 -0.01
CA GLU A 447 -10.55 10.45 -0.11
C GLU A 447 -10.90 8.96 0.09
N ALA A 448 -12.16 8.61 0.37
CA ALA A 448 -12.55 7.23 0.66
C ALA A 448 -12.88 6.45 -0.63
N PRO A 449 -12.48 5.16 -0.74
CA PRO A 449 -11.60 4.44 0.18
C PRO A 449 -10.13 4.84 -0.01
N GLN A 450 -9.38 4.92 1.10
CA GLN A 450 -7.99 5.37 1.10
C GLN A 450 -7.04 4.20 1.42
N ALA A 451 -6.34 3.69 0.40
CA ALA A 451 -5.53 2.49 0.50
C ALA A 451 -4.17 2.69 1.19
N TYR A 452 -3.60 3.88 1.15
CA TYR A 452 -2.36 4.20 1.88
C TYR A 452 -2.58 4.19 3.41
N ARG A 453 -3.66 4.81 3.88
CA ARG A 453 -4.05 4.86 5.31
C ARG A 453 -4.46 3.49 5.85
N ALA A 454 -5.01 2.64 5.00
CA ALA A 454 -5.39 1.27 5.34
C ALA A 454 -4.28 0.23 5.08
N SER A 455 -3.10 0.62 4.58
CA SER A 455 -2.04 -0.32 4.16
C SER A 455 -1.51 -1.24 5.27
N SER A 456 -1.57 -0.79 6.53
CA SER A 456 -1.28 -1.58 7.73
C SER A 456 -2.20 -2.79 7.96
N VAL A 457 -3.26 -2.96 7.16
CA VAL A 457 -4.11 -4.17 7.23
C VAL A 457 -3.51 -5.37 6.51
N ILE A 458 -2.52 -5.16 5.62
CA ILE A 458 -1.97 -6.18 4.72
C ILE A 458 -1.54 -7.47 5.45
N PRO A 459 -0.77 -7.42 6.56
CA PRO A 459 -0.36 -8.66 7.23
C PRO A 459 -1.54 -9.44 7.83
N ALA A 460 -2.50 -8.75 8.45
CA ALA A 460 -3.72 -9.36 9.01
C ALA A 460 -4.57 -10.01 7.90
N LEU A 461 -4.69 -9.34 6.76
CA LEU A 461 -5.38 -9.84 5.58
C LEU A 461 -4.78 -11.17 5.11
N TYR A 462 -3.45 -11.28 5.00
CA TYR A 462 -2.82 -12.53 4.56
C TYR A 462 -2.90 -13.64 5.62
N ILE A 463 -2.88 -13.31 6.92
CA ILE A 463 -3.20 -14.29 7.98
C ILE A 463 -4.62 -14.85 7.79
N LEU A 464 -5.61 -14.00 7.53
CA LEU A 464 -7.00 -14.44 7.32
C LEU A 464 -7.14 -15.30 6.06
N ILE A 465 -6.48 -14.95 4.96
CA ILE A 465 -6.42 -15.79 3.75
C ILE A 465 -5.86 -17.18 4.07
N LEU A 466 -4.78 -17.25 4.86
CA LEU A 466 -4.17 -18.54 5.25
C LEU A 466 -5.02 -19.33 6.24
N ILE A 467 -5.84 -18.67 7.07
CA ILE A 467 -6.87 -19.33 7.87
C ILE A 467 -7.90 -20.03 6.96
N ALA A 468 -8.29 -19.43 5.83
CA ALA A 468 -9.13 -20.08 4.84
C ALA A 468 -8.44 -21.31 4.21
N PHE A 469 -7.16 -21.19 3.83
CA PHE A 469 -6.38 -22.33 3.34
C PHE A 469 -6.33 -23.47 4.36
N LYS A 470 -6.07 -23.16 5.64
CA LYS A 470 -6.06 -24.15 6.72
C LYS A 470 -7.42 -24.84 6.85
N LYS A 471 -8.52 -24.09 6.78
CA LYS A 471 -9.86 -24.68 6.81
C LYS A 471 -10.11 -25.61 5.61
N ILE A 472 -9.74 -25.19 4.40
CA ILE A 472 -9.86 -26.02 3.20
C ILE A 472 -9.04 -27.30 3.35
N GLU A 473 -7.81 -27.21 3.85
CA GLU A 473 -6.97 -28.38 4.08
C GLU A 473 -7.61 -29.36 5.07
N THR A 474 -7.98 -28.88 6.26
CA THR A 474 -8.55 -29.72 7.31
C THR A 474 -9.83 -30.40 6.84
N SER A 475 -10.65 -29.69 6.07
CA SER A 475 -11.84 -30.26 5.43
C SER A 475 -11.50 -31.32 4.38
N LEU A 476 -10.43 -31.17 3.59
CA LEU A 476 -9.99 -32.19 2.64
C LEU A 476 -9.39 -33.43 3.33
N PHE A 477 -8.78 -33.28 4.50
CA PHE A 477 -8.24 -34.40 5.27
C PHE A 477 -9.34 -35.37 5.74
N LEU A 478 -10.54 -34.84 6.04
CA LEU A 478 -11.74 -35.66 6.33
C LEU A 478 -12.13 -36.61 5.20
N LEU A 479 -11.71 -36.33 3.96
CA LEU A 479 -11.95 -37.17 2.79
C LEU A 479 -10.88 -38.24 2.57
N GLY A 480 -9.97 -38.46 3.52
CA GLY A 480 -8.87 -39.43 3.40
C GLY A 480 -7.81 -39.03 2.37
N LYS A 481 -7.73 -37.75 1.99
CA LYS A 481 -6.84 -37.26 0.94
C LYS A 481 -5.45 -36.94 1.48
N LYS A 482 -4.41 -37.30 0.70
CA LYS A 482 -3.00 -37.06 1.04
C LYS A 482 -2.63 -35.56 1.00
N THR A 483 -1.89 -35.10 2.01
CA THR A 483 -1.36 -33.74 2.18
C THR A 483 -0.59 -33.20 0.97
N LEU A 484 0.10 -34.06 0.22
CA LEU A 484 0.90 -33.65 -0.93
C LEU A 484 0.08 -32.97 -2.05
N ARG A 485 -1.12 -33.48 -2.36
CA ARG A 485 -1.95 -32.92 -3.43
C ARG A 485 -2.47 -31.53 -3.07
N PHE A 486 -2.84 -31.33 -1.80
CA PHE A 486 -3.23 -30.02 -1.30
C PHE A 486 -2.06 -29.05 -1.37
N ASN A 487 -0.86 -29.46 -0.95
CA ASN A 487 0.33 -28.61 -1.04
C ASN A 487 0.63 -28.17 -2.48
N ILE A 488 0.52 -29.07 -3.47
CA ILE A 488 0.69 -28.72 -4.89
C ILE A 488 -0.38 -27.71 -5.33
N ALA A 489 -1.64 -27.97 -4.99
CA ALA A 489 -2.75 -27.08 -5.38
C ALA A 489 -2.63 -25.69 -4.72
N ALA A 490 -2.25 -25.64 -3.44
CA ALA A 490 -1.97 -24.41 -2.71
C ALA A 490 -0.79 -23.65 -3.33
N ALA A 491 0.29 -24.35 -3.69
CA ALA A 491 1.43 -23.76 -4.39
C ALA A 491 1.00 -23.14 -5.73
N ILE A 492 0.21 -23.86 -6.55
CA ILE A 492 -0.33 -23.34 -7.81
C ILE A 492 -1.16 -22.08 -7.58
N ILE A 493 -2.05 -22.06 -6.58
CA ILE A 493 -2.85 -20.87 -6.26
C ILE A 493 -1.95 -19.70 -5.83
N ILE A 494 -0.99 -19.93 -4.93
CA ILE A 494 -0.09 -18.88 -4.44
C ILE A 494 0.75 -18.33 -5.60
N THR A 495 1.25 -19.20 -6.48
CA THR A 495 1.96 -18.79 -7.70
C THR A 495 1.05 -17.99 -8.64
N ALA A 496 -0.22 -18.39 -8.82
CA ALA A 496 -1.16 -17.64 -9.64
C ALA A 496 -1.41 -16.23 -9.06
N ILE A 497 -1.64 -16.12 -7.74
CA ILE A 497 -1.77 -14.85 -7.02
C ILE A 497 -0.53 -13.98 -7.24
N ALA A 498 0.67 -14.57 -7.08
CA ALA A 498 1.93 -13.86 -7.27
C ALA A 498 2.07 -13.33 -8.71
N VAL A 499 1.83 -14.17 -9.72
CA VAL A 499 1.91 -13.78 -11.13
C VAL A 499 0.90 -12.68 -11.47
N ILE A 500 -0.35 -12.79 -11.00
CA ILE A 500 -1.38 -11.76 -11.23
C ILE A 500 -0.94 -10.42 -10.63
N ASN A 501 -0.48 -10.41 -9.38
CA ASN A 501 -0.12 -9.17 -8.69
C ASN A 501 1.14 -8.52 -9.29
N VAL A 502 2.17 -9.31 -9.62
CA VAL A 502 3.38 -8.82 -10.29
C VAL A 502 3.05 -8.26 -11.68
N HIS A 503 2.23 -8.97 -12.47
CA HIS A 503 1.79 -8.49 -13.78
C HIS A 503 0.98 -7.20 -13.66
N GLN A 504 0.06 -7.11 -12.71
CA GLN A 504 -0.72 -5.89 -12.47
C GLN A 504 0.16 -4.71 -12.09
N TYR A 505 1.25 -4.90 -11.34
CA TYR A 505 2.15 -3.81 -10.95
C TYR A 505 3.16 -3.43 -12.04
N PHE A 506 3.80 -4.39 -12.72
CA PHE A 506 4.89 -4.08 -13.66
C PHE A 506 4.44 -3.89 -15.11
N VAL A 507 3.24 -4.38 -15.46
CA VAL A 507 2.73 -4.32 -16.84
C VAL A 507 1.50 -3.41 -16.91
N VAL A 508 0.49 -3.66 -16.08
CA VAL A 508 -0.78 -2.92 -16.18
C VAL A 508 -0.66 -1.51 -15.59
N TYR A 509 -0.11 -1.39 -14.38
CA TYR A 509 0.01 -0.11 -13.67
C TYR A 509 0.70 1.00 -14.47
N PRO A 510 1.91 0.82 -15.04
CA PRO A 510 2.59 1.88 -15.79
C PRO A 510 1.87 2.27 -17.10
N SER A 511 0.93 1.44 -17.58
CA SER A 511 0.11 1.76 -18.75
C SER A 511 -1.11 2.64 -18.44
N GLN A 512 -1.45 2.84 -17.16
CA GLN A 512 -2.64 3.59 -16.76
C GLN A 512 -2.38 5.10 -16.75
N LYS A 513 -3.30 5.87 -17.36
CA LYS A 513 -3.29 7.34 -17.32
C LYS A 513 -3.20 7.88 -15.89
N SER A 514 -3.96 7.33 -14.94
CA SER A 514 -3.95 7.76 -13.53
C SER A 514 -2.58 7.57 -12.87
N ALA A 515 -1.90 6.46 -13.14
CA ALA A 515 -0.57 6.18 -12.59
C ALA A 515 0.49 7.17 -13.10
N TYR A 516 0.29 7.79 -14.26
CA TYR A 516 1.15 8.86 -14.76
C TYR A 516 0.73 10.23 -14.21
N MET A 517 -0.55 10.57 -14.32
CA MET A 517 -1.08 11.88 -13.96
C MET A 517 -0.92 12.21 -12.47
N ASP A 518 -1.08 11.21 -11.60
CA ASP A 518 -1.03 11.41 -10.15
C ASP A 518 0.41 11.56 -9.61
N TYR A 519 1.44 11.51 -10.46
CA TYR A 519 2.85 11.75 -10.12
C TYR A 519 3.39 13.09 -10.65
N SER A 520 2.54 14.11 -10.84
CA SER A 520 2.98 15.45 -11.26
C SER A 520 3.92 15.44 -12.47
N PRO A 521 3.49 14.87 -13.62
CA PRO A 521 4.36 14.69 -14.79
C PRO A 521 4.92 16.01 -15.34
N GLU A 522 4.21 17.14 -15.12
CA GLU A 522 4.68 18.49 -15.42
C GLU A 522 5.95 18.84 -14.63
N ALA A 523 5.86 18.96 -13.31
CA ALA A 523 6.99 19.27 -12.46
C ALA A 523 8.17 18.29 -12.66
N ASN A 524 7.89 17.00 -12.83
CA ASN A 524 8.92 16.00 -13.09
C ASN A 524 9.58 16.18 -14.47
N GLY A 525 8.80 16.47 -15.51
CA GLY A 525 9.33 16.74 -16.84
C GLY A 525 10.16 18.02 -16.89
N ILE A 526 9.70 19.10 -16.23
CA ILE A 526 10.44 20.36 -16.08
C ILE A 526 11.76 20.10 -15.36
N SER A 527 11.74 19.36 -14.25
CA SER A 527 12.93 19.00 -13.49
C SER A 527 13.95 18.21 -14.33
N ARG A 528 13.48 17.21 -15.10
CA ARG A 528 14.35 16.44 -16.01
C ARG A 528 14.98 17.35 -17.06
N LEU A 529 14.19 18.18 -17.73
CA LEU A 529 14.68 19.11 -18.75
C LEU A 529 15.75 20.06 -18.18
N ILE A 530 15.48 20.64 -17.02
CA ILE A 530 16.43 21.52 -16.33
C ILE A 530 17.71 20.76 -16.00
N ASN A 531 17.63 19.61 -15.33
CA ASN A 531 18.80 18.85 -14.93
C ASN A 531 19.66 18.39 -16.12
N GLU A 532 19.04 18.02 -17.25
CA GLU A 532 19.72 17.60 -18.47
C GLU A 532 20.42 18.74 -19.20
N LYS A 533 19.73 19.89 -19.34
CA LYS A 533 20.16 21.00 -20.21
C LYS A 533 20.72 22.20 -19.45
N ALA A 534 20.71 22.21 -18.12
CA ALA A 534 21.18 23.33 -17.30
C ALA A 534 22.66 23.64 -17.48
N ARG A 535 23.47 22.73 -18.04
CA ARG A 535 24.87 23.04 -18.40
C ARG A 535 24.94 24.10 -19.50
N ASP A 536 24.06 23.99 -20.49
CA ASP A 536 24.03 24.83 -21.68
C ASP A 536 23.08 26.03 -21.56
N TRP A 537 22.04 25.94 -20.74
CA TRP A 537 20.98 26.95 -20.67
C TRP A 537 20.67 27.36 -19.23
N HIS A 538 20.36 28.63 -19.00
CA HIS A 538 19.73 29.08 -17.75
C HIS A 538 18.21 29.06 -17.90
N PHE A 539 17.49 28.47 -16.95
CA PHE A 539 16.05 28.26 -17.10
C PHE A 539 15.22 29.28 -16.32
N TYR A 540 14.19 29.81 -16.98
CA TYR A 540 13.07 30.52 -16.36
C TYR A 540 11.81 29.66 -16.44
N VAL A 541 11.11 29.49 -15.33
CA VAL A 541 9.95 28.59 -15.20
C VAL A 541 8.71 29.36 -14.79
N SER A 542 7.62 29.22 -15.53
CA SER A 542 6.31 29.76 -15.14
C SER A 542 5.73 29.02 -13.91
N GLU A 543 5.17 29.75 -12.95
CA GLU A 543 4.53 29.16 -11.75
C GLU A 543 3.18 28.51 -12.04
N ALA A 544 2.89 27.29 -11.56
CA ALA A 544 1.64 26.57 -11.85
C ALA A 544 0.37 27.22 -11.29
N ARG A 545 -0.18 28.20 -12.04
CA ARG A 545 -1.34 29.02 -11.64
C ARG A 545 -2.66 28.59 -12.25
N LYS A 546 -2.67 27.97 -13.44
CA LYS A 546 -3.90 27.79 -14.25
C LYS A 546 -4.05 26.42 -14.92
N MET A 547 -3.38 25.36 -14.46
CA MET A 547 -3.50 24.03 -15.09
C MET A 547 -4.32 23.06 -14.22
N TYR A 548 -5.27 22.34 -14.83
CA TYR A 548 -6.07 21.33 -14.16
C TYR A 548 -5.18 20.27 -13.50
N GLY A 549 -5.31 20.12 -12.18
CA GLY A 549 -4.70 19.03 -11.43
C GLY A 549 -3.26 19.24 -10.94
N PHE A 550 -2.67 20.44 -11.12
CA PHE A 550 -1.33 20.75 -10.61
C PHE A 550 -1.34 22.07 -9.84
N TYR A 551 -0.83 22.04 -8.61
CA TYR A 551 -0.75 23.25 -7.79
C TYR A 551 0.66 23.87 -7.84
N SER A 552 0.74 25.20 -7.80
CA SER A 552 2.02 25.94 -7.76
C SER A 552 2.95 25.48 -6.65
N PHE A 553 2.40 25.10 -5.49
CA PHE A 553 3.19 24.61 -4.37
C PHE A 553 3.83 23.23 -4.68
N GLU A 554 3.14 22.34 -5.39
CA GLU A 554 3.66 21.01 -5.74
C GLU A 554 4.86 21.13 -6.67
N GLN A 555 4.73 21.96 -7.72
CA GLN A 555 5.80 22.26 -8.66
C GLN A 555 7.04 22.80 -7.91
N LYS A 556 6.83 23.76 -7.00
CA LYS A 556 7.92 24.34 -6.18
C LYS A 556 8.62 23.31 -5.31
N ILE A 557 7.86 22.47 -4.60
CA ILE A 557 8.42 21.44 -3.71
C ILE A 557 9.21 20.40 -4.51
N ILE A 558 8.66 19.92 -5.62
CA ILE A 558 9.29 18.90 -6.48
C ILE A 558 10.58 19.46 -7.09
N LEU A 559 10.53 20.65 -7.72
CA LEU A 559 11.71 21.24 -8.35
C LEU A 559 12.80 21.52 -7.31
N LYS A 560 12.45 22.10 -6.15
CA LYS A 560 13.42 22.38 -5.06
C LYS A 560 14.22 21.14 -4.66
N PHE A 561 13.56 19.99 -4.54
CA PHE A 561 14.24 18.75 -4.19
C PHE A 561 15.00 18.15 -5.37
N THR A 562 14.34 18.02 -6.53
CA THR A 562 14.86 17.23 -7.66
C THR A 562 15.97 17.94 -8.44
N THR A 563 16.10 19.27 -8.32
CA THR A 563 17.23 20.04 -8.88
C THR A 563 18.31 20.38 -7.83
N TYR A 564 18.13 19.97 -6.57
CA TYR A 564 19.05 20.26 -5.47
C TYR A 564 20.47 19.80 -5.80
N ASN A 565 21.45 20.70 -5.68
CA ASN A 565 22.86 20.50 -6.06
C ASN A 565 23.10 20.03 -7.52
N LYS A 566 22.08 20.04 -8.39
CA LYS A 566 22.16 19.63 -9.79
C LYS A 566 22.05 20.81 -10.74
N ALA A 567 21.09 21.70 -10.53
CA ALA A 567 20.82 22.83 -11.41
C ALA A 567 20.19 24.01 -10.66
N LYS A 568 20.46 25.23 -11.17
CA LYS A 568 19.79 26.47 -10.77
C LYS A 568 18.80 26.89 -11.86
N PHE A 569 17.69 27.49 -11.45
CA PHE A 569 16.68 28.06 -12.34
C PHE A 569 15.98 29.21 -11.60
N SER A 570 15.21 30.01 -12.33
CA SER A 570 14.45 31.15 -11.77
C SER A 570 12.97 31.00 -12.10
N TYR A 571 12.07 31.46 -11.22
CA TYR A 571 10.66 31.56 -11.56
C TYR A 571 10.37 32.85 -12.34
N LEU A 572 9.42 32.80 -13.28
CA LEU A 572 8.94 33.98 -13.97
C LEU A 572 8.08 34.83 -13.02
N SER A 573 8.41 36.12 -12.93
CA SER A 573 7.55 37.13 -12.31
C SER A 573 6.49 37.64 -13.30
N ASN A 574 5.42 38.24 -12.78
CA ASN A 574 4.42 38.97 -13.59
C ASN A 574 4.94 40.29 -14.15
N GLU A 575 6.13 40.69 -13.71
CA GLU A 575 6.77 41.93 -14.09
C GLU A 575 7.90 41.62 -15.08
N THR A 576 8.80 42.56 -15.25
CA THR A 576 9.99 42.36 -16.07
C THR A 576 10.95 41.40 -15.37
N ASN A 577 11.37 40.35 -16.06
CA ASN A 577 12.34 39.37 -15.57
C ASN A 577 13.75 39.81 -15.96
N SER A 578 14.59 40.10 -14.97
CA SER A 578 15.98 40.49 -15.20
C SER A 578 16.84 39.28 -15.50
N ILE A 579 17.59 39.36 -16.61
CA ILE A 579 18.64 38.40 -16.97
C ILE A 579 19.98 39.02 -16.61
N TYR A 580 20.70 38.41 -15.67
CA TYR A 580 22.02 38.87 -15.26
C TYR A 580 23.12 38.19 -16.09
N PRO A 581 24.19 38.91 -16.49
CA PRO A 581 25.31 38.34 -17.24
C PRO A 581 25.96 37.13 -16.54
N SER A 582 25.96 37.10 -15.21
CA SER A 582 26.44 35.99 -14.39
C SER A 582 25.69 34.68 -14.69
N PHE A 583 24.38 34.73 -14.96
CA PHE A 583 23.57 33.57 -15.30
C PHE A 583 23.88 33.02 -16.69
N LEU A 584 24.41 33.86 -17.59
CA LEU A 584 24.72 33.51 -18.97
C LEU A 584 26.18 33.06 -19.16
N GLN A 585 27.03 33.19 -18.13
CA GLN A 585 28.44 32.85 -18.25
C GLN A 585 28.61 31.36 -18.57
N GLY A 586 29.21 31.07 -19.73
CA GLY A 586 29.38 29.70 -20.23
C GLY A 586 28.10 29.02 -20.71
N LYS A 587 26.98 29.75 -20.83
CA LYS A 587 25.69 29.26 -21.37
C LYS A 587 25.51 29.68 -22.83
N LYS A 588 24.79 28.86 -23.59
CA LYS A 588 24.29 29.15 -24.94
C LYS A 588 23.17 30.18 -24.94
N GLY A 589 22.44 30.32 -23.83
CA GLY A 589 21.34 31.26 -23.71
C GLY A 589 20.40 30.93 -22.55
N ILE A 590 19.14 31.34 -22.68
CA ILE A 590 18.08 31.02 -21.73
C ILE A 590 17.04 30.07 -22.30
N GLY A 591 16.48 29.22 -21.44
CA GLY A 591 15.31 28.39 -21.72
C GLY A 591 14.11 28.92 -20.93
N VAL A 592 13.01 29.23 -21.61
CA VAL A 592 11.79 29.74 -20.98
C VAL A 592 10.73 28.65 -21.04
N ILE A 593 10.43 28.06 -19.88
CA ILE A 593 9.48 26.97 -19.70
C ILE A 593 8.12 27.55 -19.33
N VAL A 594 7.11 27.28 -20.16
CA VAL A 594 5.74 27.76 -20.00
C VAL A 594 4.73 26.66 -20.26
N ARG A 595 3.54 26.73 -19.66
CA ARG A 595 2.45 25.78 -19.93
C ARG A 595 1.54 26.29 -21.04
N PRO A 596 0.74 25.39 -21.66
CA PRO A 596 -0.27 25.78 -22.63
C PRO A 596 -1.24 26.86 -22.14
N THR A 597 -1.51 26.90 -20.83
CA THR A 597 -2.45 27.83 -20.20
C THR A 597 -1.84 29.20 -19.86
N ASP A 598 -0.53 29.38 -20.00
CA ASP A 598 0.15 30.65 -19.76
C ASP A 598 0.14 31.53 -21.03
N THR A 599 -1.06 31.78 -21.58
CA THR A 599 -1.25 32.48 -22.86
C THR A 599 -0.56 33.84 -22.90
N ASP A 600 -0.65 34.60 -21.82
CA ASP A 600 -0.07 35.94 -21.71
C ASP A 600 1.46 35.92 -21.85
N ILE A 601 2.11 34.89 -21.29
CA ILE A 601 3.55 34.67 -21.38
C ILE A 601 3.91 34.16 -22.77
N ILE A 602 3.12 33.24 -23.34
CA ILE A 602 3.31 32.72 -24.70
C ILE A 602 3.24 33.85 -25.74
N ASP A 603 2.27 34.75 -25.63
CA ASP A 603 2.10 35.87 -26.57
C ASP A 603 3.21 36.90 -26.42
N SER A 604 3.63 37.18 -25.18
CA SER A 604 4.82 38.01 -24.90
C SER A 604 6.09 37.40 -25.50
N MET A 605 6.27 36.08 -25.39
CA MET A 605 7.38 35.35 -25.98
C MET A 605 7.40 35.44 -27.50
N LYS A 606 6.24 35.25 -28.16
CA LYS A 606 6.11 35.36 -29.61
C LYS A 606 6.36 36.78 -30.11
N SER A 607 5.92 37.79 -29.36
CA SER A 607 6.15 39.20 -29.67
C SER A 607 7.62 39.59 -29.54
N GLN A 608 8.26 39.22 -28.42
CA GLN A 608 9.64 39.61 -28.13
C GLN A 608 10.67 38.81 -28.93
N PHE A 609 10.38 37.52 -29.19
CA PHE A 609 11.25 36.56 -29.86
C PHE A 609 10.49 35.75 -30.95
N PRO A 610 10.06 36.38 -32.06
CA PRO A 610 9.21 35.74 -33.08
C PRO A 610 9.87 34.55 -33.79
N ALA A 611 11.20 34.46 -33.76
CA ALA A 611 11.96 33.35 -34.35
C ALA A 611 12.18 32.15 -33.40
N ALA A 612 11.70 32.22 -32.15
CA ALA A 612 11.85 31.14 -31.18
C ALA A 612 10.74 30.09 -31.36
N VAL A 613 11.10 28.93 -31.89
CA VAL A 613 10.19 27.77 -31.97
C VAL A 613 10.31 26.96 -30.68
N PRO A 614 9.20 26.67 -29.97
CA PRO A 614 9.28 25.92 -28.73
C PRO A 614 9.49 24.42 -28.96
N GLU A 615 10.26 23.79 -28.07
CA GLU A 615 10.23 22.34 -27.84
C GLU A 615 8.96 22.01 -27.04
N ILE A 616 8.06 21.22 -27.61
CA ILE A 616 6.79 20.83 -26.99
C ILE A 616 6.97 19.49 -26.28
N ILE A 617 6.54 19.41 -25.01
CA ILE A 617 6.58 18.19 -24.21
C ILE A 617 5.14 17.72 -23.95
N ASP A 618 4.78 16.62 -24.59
CA ASP A 618 3.46 16.02 -24.52
C ASP A 618 3.37 14.91 -23.48
N ASN A 619 2.14 14.65 -23.04
CA ASN A 619 1.81 13.52 -22.20
C ASN A 619 1.83 12.24 -23.05
N PRO A 620 2.67 11.24 -22.73
CA PRO A 620 2.79 10.03 -23.53
C PRO A 620 1.51 9.17 -23.54
N HIS A 621 0.59 9.36 -22.59
CA HIS A 621 -0.66 8.60 -22.49
C HIS A 621 -1.88 9.33 -23.07
N THR A 622 -1.89 10.68 -23.07
CA THR A 622 -3.03 11.47 -23.56
C THR A 622 -2.75 12.19 -24.86
N GLY A 623 -1.47 12.37 -25.20
CA GLY A 623 -1.04 13.26 -26.30
C GLY A 623 -1.28 14.74 -26.03
N GLU A 624 -1.77 15.10 -24.84
CA GLU A 624 -1.98 16.51 -24.45
C GLU A 624 -0.65 17.15 -24.09
N GLU A 625 -0.45 18.37 -24.55
CA GLU A 625 0.74 19.15 -24.19
C GLU A 625 0.77 19.42 -22.68
N ILE A 626 1.90 19.10 -22.04
CA ILE A 626 2.14 19.35 -20.62
C ILE A 626 2.78 20.73 -20.45
N PHE A 627 3.89 20.96 -21.14
CA PHE A 627 4.60 22.24 -21.15
C PHE A 627 5.42 22.38 -22.43
N ARG A 628 5.91 23.59 -22.69
CA ARG A 628 6.79 23.90 -23.80
C ARG A 628 7.98 24.73 -23.34
N CYS A 629 9.12 24.58 -24.01
CA CYS A 629 10.33 25.34 -23.72
C CYS A 629 10.80 26.14 -24.92
N TYR A 630 10.94 27.46 -24.76
CA TYR A 630 11.53 28.35 -25.76
C TYR A 630 13.01 28.57 -25.46
N TYR A 631 13.87 28.21 -26.39
CA TYR A 631 15.32 28.46 -26.28
C TYR A 631 15.72 29.75 -27.00
N ILE A 632 16.42 30.62 -26.28
CA ILE A 632 16.81 31.95 -26.76
C ILE A 632 18.32 32.08 -26.61
N ASP A 633 19.04 32.09 -27.73
CA ASP A 633 20.49 32.23 -27.76
C ASP A 633 20.94 33.57 -27.15
N THR A 634 22.03 33.55 -26.39
CA THR A 634 22.65 34.75 -25.77
C THR A 634 22.83 35.88 -26.78
N LYS A 635 23.18 35.57 -28.04
CA LYS A 635 23.35 36.58 -29.12
C LYS A 635 22.07 37.32 -29.49
N LYS A 636 20.91 36.73 -29.20
CA LYS A 636 19.58 37.30 -29.48
C LYS A 636 19.01 38.07 -28.28
N LEU A 637 19.66 38.01 -27.12
CA LEU A 637 19.29 38.79 -25.95
C LEU A 637 19.79 40.23 -26.12
N GLN A 638 18.88 41.19 -26.17
CA GLN A 638 19.21 42.61 -26.32
C GLN A 638 19.02 43.34 -24.98
N PRO A 639 19.94 44.25 -24.59
CA PRO A 639 19.94 44.86 -23.27
C PRO A 639 18.78 45.81 -22.95
N ASP A 640 17.99 46.24 -23.94
CA ASP A 640 17.05 47.35 -23.75
C ASP A 640 15.68 47.16 -24.44
N LYS A 641 15.17 45.92 -24.47
CA LYS A 641 13.79 45.67 -24.95
C LYS A 641 12.80 45.83 -23.79
N LYS A 642 11.89 46.81 -23.88
CA LYS A 642 10.65 46.80 -23.09
C LYS A 642 9.88 45.52 -23.41
N GLY A 643 9.75 44.62 -22.44
CA GLY A 643 9.16 43.31 -22.65
C GLY A 643 9.23 42.43 -21.40
N LEU A 644 8.96 41.14 -21.58
CA LEU A 644 8.96 40.18 -20.48
C LEU A 644 10.35 39.97 -19.86
N PHE A 645 11.41 40.12 -20.67
CA PHE A 645 12.80 40.01 -20.23
C PHE A 645 13.62 41.26 -20.53
N VAL A 646 14.44 41.68 -19.57
CA VAL A 646 15.45 42.76 -19.71
C VAL A 646 16.80 42.24 -19.23
N VAL A 647 17.88 42.54 -19.97
CA VAL A 647 19.24 42.17 -19.54
C VAL A 647 19.76 43.29 -18.64
N SER A 648 19.88 43.04 -17.34
CA SER A 648 20.38 44.03 -16.38
C SER A 648 21.91 44.05 -16.36
N GLN A 649 22.51 45.24 -16.31
CA GLN A 649 23.97 45.39 -16.14
C GLN A 649 24.44 45.27 -14.69
N THR A 650 23.53 45.43 -13.72
CA THR A 650 23.85 45.43 -12.29
C THR A 650 23.14 44.28 -11.59
N GLU A 651 23.89 43.48 -10.85
CA GLU A 651 23.34 42.40 -10.01
C GLU A 651 22.82 43.02 -8.71
N ILE A 652 21.52 42.90 -8.41
CA ILE A 652 21.01 43.19 -7.07
C ILE A 652 21.00 41.85 -6.35
N ILE A 653 22.03 41.62 -5.53
CA ILE A 653 22.10 40.44 -4.66
C ILE A 653 21.11 40.67 -3.51
N ASN A 654 19.86 40.23 -3.69
CA ASN A 654 19.00 39.94 -2.55
C ASN A 654 19.28 38.49 -2.15
N ASP A 655 20.13 38.32 -1.14
CA ASP A 655 20.39 37.06 -0.45
C ASP A 655 19.14 36.62 0.34
N GLN A 656 18.05 36.21 -0.32
CA GLN A 656 16.97 35.39 0.27
C GLN A 656 16.24 34.57 -0.81
N GLU A 657 16.76 33.39 -1.15
CA GLU A 657 15.98 32.25 -1.68
C GLU A 657 16.35 30.94 -0.98
#